data_AF-A0A9W9ASQ6-F1
#
_entry.id   AF-A0A9W9ASQ6-F1
#
_cell.length_a   1.000
_cell.length_b   1.000
_cell.length_c   1.000
_cell.angle_alpha   90.00
_cell.angle_beta   90.00
_cell.angle_gamma   90.00
#
_symmetry.space_group_name_H-M   'P 1'
#
loop_
_entity.id
_entity.type
_entity.pdbx_description
1 polymer ?
#
loop_
_entity_poly.entity_id
_entity_poly.type
_entity_poly.pdbx_seq_one_letter_code
_entity_poly.pdbx_strand_id
1 'polypeptide(L)'
;MAQITPLQVFELGADDVYLKSRSPPTAPDGRYDWQVPANANQSPHAHSGITNLMQEMQTIKAKASPPDIKMADALIDQVINPNAVDDRKGGISDALTVLAALPASSEAAVKIGNAAIGLLYNTVPHPVAALMGEVHSFRHADGGGNNLQTPDIGRAGMPYARSVQSKWCSSSFSLPDPNIVFETLLKRRDIVAHPGGNSSLTFAFASLVTHSLFRTDYKNMNINDTSSYLDLSPLYGINQAAQDLVRDKAAGRGLLYPDTFSEERLLFLPPAASALLVILSRNHNYIAETLLKINERGRWTDPPPSDETARALQDEEIFQTARLVNGGHFMSLIMGDYVPGFLGLSEGNSWNMNAFDPITNLNGTEVTRGQGNHVSVEFNVLYRWHATTSAADEQWTNDFFKSTFTKPLDELTPTDFGGAFFKILAQLDPDPSKRTFSGLIRGPDGRFSDDALADILHSATENAAGAYRARGTPAALKVIEVLGIQQARQWGVCTMNEFRQYLGLKTFSTFEEWNPDPEIANAARRLYIHIDNLELYTGLQCEATMPLSEGLRFACGYTMTRAILGDAIALVRGDRFYTTDFTPANLTTWGYQDTMRDPNNGGLGGNLPKLLTRHLPRHYPFNSVYACYPFFTPQKMQDSLTRQKIAQNYTFTRPVATPIPKVLNTFTGIKYAFNDPSKFHTAYQMSGLGNGYGFMLAFDADVKKHDADKALALHALFPSQDSLDSYRRWYRENAIQRIKEKSWTYDGVPGRYVDIVNDVINATSVRWAADRLCGIDVKTKDNPSGVYTEQEIYDMFALLFTITFLSFGDNEHLFSLTVAAFQAGGVVQALVAKAILEVAPSSAPNALVSVASRVRGYFWPSTAKPYYPFLSTLSGTGRPVNELVANVVSLAIGSSVNYAQAAVNVIDFYFDDERAPERAKIIELAKASDDKSTELLRGYVREAMRLNPQYTGLYRDAVVDTVIPQGPGLEPLAVKAGDRIWASFKNAHRNPAEFPDPLKVDPTRPQSAYNLNGTGYHQCPGVTYAEQTIAETVKVVFSLKNIRRADGNAGRLGGFTVIKDETETNVYLKPNGILTSWPGSMYLVYDDA
;
A
#
# COMPACT_ATOMS: atom_id res chain seq x y z
N MET A 1 -11.42 -7.69 18.66
CA MET A 1 -12.11 -8.68 17.79
C MET A 1 -13.53 -8.86 18.31
N ALA A 2 -14.52 -8.87 17.43
CA ALA A 2 -15.95 -8.97 17.79
C ALA A 2 -16.38 -10.36 18.28
N GLN A 3 -17.55 -10.38 18.92
CA GLN A 3 -18.22 -11.56 19.45
C GLN A 3 -18.69 -12.49 18.32
N ILE A 4 -18.45 -13.81 18.47
CA ILE A 4 -19.03 -14.82 17.56
C ILE A 4 -20.54 -14.82 17.77
N THR A 5 -21.29 -14.37 16.77
CA THR A 5 -22.76 -14.38 16.80
C THR A 5 -23.31 -15.70 16.25
N PRO A 6 -24.52 -16.12 16.66
CA PRO A 6 -25.20 -17.27 16.07
C PRO A 6 -25.35 -17.21 14.53
N LEU A 7 -25.41 -15.99 13.97
CA LEU A 7 -25.47 -15.75 12.52
C LEU A 7 -24.15 -16.13 11.82
N GLN A 8 -23.00 -15.81 12.42
CA GLN A 8 -21.69 -16.20 11.89
C GLN A 8 -21.49 -17.72 11.93
N VAL A 9 -22.03 -18.40 12.95
CA VAL A 9 -22.05 -19.87 13.01
C VAL A 9 -22.93 -20.48 11.90
N PHE A 10 -24.02 -19.80 11.52
CA PHE A 10 -24.89 -20.22 10.42
C PHE A 10 -24.27 -19.96 9.03
N GLU A 11 -23.61 -18.82 8.83
CA GLU A 11 -22.87 -18.49 7.60
C GLU A 11 -21.73 -19.49 7.36
N LEU A 12 -20.96 -19.83 8.40
CA LEU A 12 -19.94 -20.88 8.36
C LEU A 12 -20.48 -22.25 7.88
N GLY A 13 -21.75 -22.57 8.16
CA GLY A 13 -22.38 -23.80 7.70
C GLY A 13 -22.68 -23.83 6.19
N ALA A 14 -22.97 -22.66 5.59
CA ALA A 14 -23.15 -22.52 4.15
C ALA A 14 -21.79 -22.48 3.43
N ASP A 15 -20.81 -21.81 4.04
CA ASP A 15 -19.42 -21.71 3.56
C ASP A 15 -18.72 -23.07 3.58
N ASP A 16 -18.91 -23.86 4.64
CA ASP A 16 -18.37 -25.22 4.74
C ASP A 16 -18.77 -26.11 3.55
N VAL A 17 -19.98 -25.98 3.02
CA VAL A 17 -20.43 -26.79 1.87
C VAL A 17 -19.66 -26.40 0.61
N TYR A 18 -19.56 -25.10 0.32
CA TYR A 18 -18.79 -24.62 -0.83
C TYR A 18 -17.31 -25.00 -0.72
N LEU A 19 -16.70 -24.73 0.44
CA LEU A 19 -15.28 -24.98 0.69
C LEU A 19 -14.92 -26.46 0.66
N LYS A 20 -15.84 -27.36 1.03
CA LYS A 20 -15.63 -28.80 0.88
C LYS A 20 -15.83 -29.26 -0.56
N SER A 21 -16.71 -28.60 -1.32
CA SER A 21 -17.00 -28.96 -2.71
C SER A 21 -15.90 -28.58 -3.72
N ARG A 22 -15.11 -27.53 -3.46
CA ARG A 22 -13.99 -27.14 -4.34
C ARG A 22 -12.92 -28.22 -4.37
N SER A 23 -12.43 -28.56 -5.57
CA SER A 23 -11.29 -29.46 -5.74
C SER A 23 -10.01 -28.84 -5.17
N PRO A 24 -9.02 -29.63 -4.72
CA PRO A 24 -7.70 -29.10 -4.35
C PRO A 24 -7.03 -28.35 -5.51
N PRO A 25 -6.17 -27.35 -5.23
CA PRO A 25 -5.47 -26.60 -6.27
C PRO A 25 -4.57 -27.53 -7.09
N THR A 26 -4.44 -27.22 -8.38
CA THR A 26 -3.60 -27.96 -9.34
C THR A 26 -2.20 -27.36 -9.46
N ALA A 27 -2.04 -26.08 -9.14
CA ALA A 27 -0.75 -25.39 -9.18
C ALA A 27 0.22 -25.97 -8.12
N PRO A 28 1.51 -26.16 -8.45
CA PRO A 28 2.49 -26.71 -7.51
C PRO A 28 2.70 -25.88 -6.24
N ASP A 29 2.47 -24.57 -6.29
CA ASP A 29 2.58 -23.65 -5.15
C ASP A 29 1.45 -23.81 -4.11
N GLY A 30 0.50 -24.72 -4.37
CA GLY A 30 -0.63 -25.00 -3.49
C GLY A 30 -1.66 -23.87 -3.44
N ARG A 31 -1.63 -22.93 -4.39
CA ARG A 31 -2.58 -21.83 -4.51
C ARG A 31 -3.57 -22.07 -5.65
N TYR A 32 -4.76 -21.49 -5.54
CA TYR A 32 -5.70 -21.39 -6.64
C TYR A 32 -5.34 -20.23 -7.56
N ASP A 33 -5.72 -20.29 -8.83
CA ASP A 33 -5.41 -19.24 -9.82
C ASP A 33 -5.85 -17.83 -9.37
N TRP A 34 -7.01 -17.72 -8.71
CA TRP A 34 -7.53 -16.46 -8.19
C TRP A 34 -6.73 -15.89 -6.99
N GLN A 35 -5.89 -16.71 -6.34
CA GLN A 35 -5.00 -16.29 -5.25
C GLN A 35 -3.67 -15.72 -5.77
N VAL A 36 -3.37 -15.86 -7.06
CA VAL A 36 -2.15 -15.36 -7.71
C VAL A 36 -2.56 -14.40 -8.84
N PRO A 37 -3.02 -13.18 -8.51
CA PRO A 37 -3.48 -12.25 -9.54
C PRO A 37 -2.31 -11.73 -10.39
N ALA A 38 -2.49 -11.71 -11.72
CA ALA A 38 -1.54 -11.14 -12.68
C ALA A 38 -1.45 -9.60 -12.63
N ASN A 39 -2.49 -8.94 -12.10
CA ASN A 39 -2.54 -7.49 -11.89
C ASN A 39 -3.31 -7.21 -10.59
N ALA A 40 -2.66 -6.53 -9.64
CA ALA A 40 -3.22 -6.24 -8.32
C ALA A 40 -4.49 -5.36 -8.39
N ASN A 41 -4.69 -4.59 -9.47
CA ASN A 41 -5.85 -3.71 -9.65
C ASN A 41 -7.01 -4.31 -10.47
N GLN A 42 -6.79 -5.40 -11.21
CA GLN A 42 -7.79 -5.93 -12.17
C GLN A 42 -8.56 -7.15 -11.66
N SER A 43 -8.29 -7.60 -10.44
CA SER A 43 -9.16 -8.60 -9.83
C SER A 43 -10.26 -7.88 -9.05
N PRO A 44 -11.57 -8.14 -9.30
CA PRO A 44 -12.61 -7.83 -8.33
C PRO A 44 -12.35 -8.51 -6.96
N HIS A 45 -11.34 -9.38 -6.91
CA HIS A 45 -10.84 -10.17 -5.79
C HIS A 45 -9.48 -9.66 -5.29
N ALA A 46 -9.21 -8.35 -5.35
CA ALA A 46 -7.96 -7.77 -4.87
C ALA A 46 -7.96 -7.52 -3.35
N HIS A 47 -8.25 -8.54 -2.54
CA HIS A 47 -7.98 -8.54 -1.09
C HIS A 47 -7.61 -9.96 -0.65
N SER A 48 -6.96 -10.09 0.52
CA SER A 48 -6.62 -11.37 1.20
C SER A 48 -7.43 -12.56 0.72
N GLY A 49 -6.79 -13.69 0.39
CA GLY A 49 -7.48 -14.86 -0.17
C GLY A 49 -8.68 -15.36 0.66
N ILE A 50 -8.75 -14.98 1.94
CA ILE A 50 -9.87 -15.25 2.86
C ILE A 50 -11.05 -14.29 2.61
N THR A 51 -10.79 -13.02 2.30
CA THR A 51 -11.81 -12.00 2.00
C THR A 51 -12.49 -12.29 0.66
N ASN A 52 -11.72 -12.68 -0.36
CA ASN A 52 -12.24 -13.09 -1.67
C ASN A 52 -13.21 -14.26 -1.57
N LEU A 53 -12.91 -15.22 -0.69
CA LEU A 53 -13.74 -16.38 -0.45
C LEU A 53 -15.12 -15.99 0.08
N MET A 54 -15.18 -15.05 1.03
CA MET A 54 -16.43 -14.52 1.57
C MET A 54 -17.19 -13.66 0.55
N GLN A 55 -16.48 -12.91 -0.28
CA GLN A 55 -17.05 -12.02 -1.30
C GLN A 55 -17.59 -12.80 -2.51
N GLU A 56 -16.88 -13.85 -2.95
CA GLU A 56 -17.37 -14.82 -3.94
C GLU A 56 -18.66 -15.48 -3.48
N MET A 57 -18.79 -15.80 -2.19
CA MET A 57 -20.01 -16.42 -1.65
C MET A 57 -21.22 -15.48 -1.62
N GLN A 58 -21.01 -14.17 -1.44
CA GLN A 58 -22.08 -13.18 -1.63
C GLN A 58 -22.43 -12.98 -3.12
N THR A 59 -21.46 -13.11 -4.01
CA THR A 59 -21.62 -12.91 -5.46
C THR A 59 -22.26 -14.14 -6.13
N ILE A 60 -21.98 -15.36 -5.63
CA ILE A 60 -22.54 -16.64 -6.09
C ILE A 60 -24.01 -16.79 -5.66
N LYS A 61 -24.45 -16.14 -4.57
CA LYS A 61 -25.88 -16.05 -4.22
C LYS A 61 -26.71 -15.21 -5.22
N ALA A 62 -26.09 -14.54 -6.19
CA ALA A 62 -26.76 -13.55 -7.04
C ALA A 62 -26.90 -13.90 -8.54
N LYS A 63 -26.55 -15.10 -9.01
CA LYS A 63 -26.65 -15.40 -10.46
C LYS A 63 -27.22 -16.78 -10.76
N ALA A 64 -28.37 -16.79 -11.45
CA ALA A 64 -29.02 -17.96 -12.02
C ALA A 64 -28.63 -18.15 -13.50
N SER A 65 -28.33 -19.41 -13.82
CA SER A 65 -28.26 -20.16 -15.09
C SER A 65 -27.99 -19.46 -16.44
N PRO A 66 -26.97 -19.89 -17.22
CA PRO A 66 -26.80 -19.50 -18.63
C PRO A 66 -27.68 -20.35 -19.57
N PRO A 67 -28.12 -19.80 -20.72
CA PRO A 67 -28.88 -20.54 -21.73
C PRO A 67 -27.97 -21.34 -22.70
N ASP A 68 -28.51 -22.45 -23.16
CA ASP A 68 -27.92 -23.41 -24.10
C ASP A 68 -28.22 -23.00 -25.56
N ILE A 69 -27.18 -22.80 -26.38
CA ILE A 69 -27.30 -22.55 -27.82
C ILE A 69 -26.20 -23.32 -28.57
N LYS A 70 -26.62 -24.19 -29.50
CA LYS A 70 -25.75 -24.96 -30.39
C LYS A 70 -25.37 -24.16 -31.64
N MET A 71 -24.08 -23.81 -31.74
CA MET A 71 -23.33 -23.33 -32.91
C MET A 71 -21.94 -23.97 -32.86
N ALA A 72 -21.16 -23.94 -33.95
CA ALA A 72 -19.81 -24.52 -33.95
C ALA A 72 -18.91 -23.88 -32.87
N ASP A 73 -18.18 -24.69 -32.10
CA ASP A 73 -17.52 -24.28 -30.83
C ASP A 73 -16.60 -23.06 -30.98
N ALA A 74 -15.90 -22.91 -32.10
CA ALA A 74 -15.04 -21.75 -32.37
C ALA A 74 -15.82 -20.44 -32.59
N LEU A 75 -17.00 -20.52 -33.23
CA LEU A 75 -17.87 -19.39 -33.52
C LEU A 75 -18.66 -18.97 -32.27
N ILE A 76 -19.06 -19.94 -31.45
CA ILE A 76 -19.60 -19.68 -30.10
C ILE A 76 -18.55 -18.94 -29.27
N ASP A 77 -17.32 -19.43 -29.24
CA ASP A 77 -16.28 -18.88 -28.39
C ASP A 77 -15.93 -17.43 -28.76
N GLN A 78 -15.86 -17.12 -30.04
CA GLN A 78 -15.59 -15.76 -30.51
C GLN A 78 -16.73 -14.78 -30.21
N VAL A 79 -17.98 -15.25 -30.12
CA VAL A 79 -19.15 -14.43 -29.76
C VAL A 79 -19.27 -14.27 -28.24
N ILE A 80 -18.97 -15.32 -27.47
CA ILE A 80 -19.06 -15.33 -26.00
C ILE A 80 -17.84 -14.66 -25.36
N ASN A 81 -16.65 -14.86 -25.93
CA ASN A 81 -15.36 -14.40 -25.43
C ASN A 81 -14.61 -13.53 -26.48
N PRO A 82 -15.19 -12.41 -26.95
CA PRO A 82 -14.59 -11.60 -28.02
C PRO A 82 -13.19 -11.05 -27.70
N ASN A 83 -12.84 -10.97 -26.41
CA ASN A 83 -11.54 -10.48 -25.93
C ASN A 83 -10.64 -11.61 -25.36
N ALA A 84 -11.05 -12.87 -25.45
CA ALA A 84 -10.36 -14.03 -24.87
C ALA A 84 -10.68 -15.32 -25.65
N VAL A 85 -10.48 -15.28 -26.97
CA VAL A 85 -10.78 -16.41 -27.87
C VAL A 85 -9.82 -17.58 -27.60
N ASP A 86 -10.37 -18.79 -27.42
CA ASP A 86 -9.64 -20.05 -27.30
C ASP A 86 -9.18 -20.53 -28.69
N ASP A 87 -7.91 -20.24 -29.02
CA ASP A 87 -7.28 -20.58 -30.29
C ASP A 87 -7.22 -22.09 -30.55
N ARG A 88 -7.29 -22.92 -29.49
CA ARG A 88 -7.28 -24.39 -29.59
C ARG A 88 -8.56 -24.97 -30.18
N LYS A 89 -9.64 -24.20 -30.27
CA LYS A 89 -10.87 -24.59 -30.96
C LYS A 89 -10.75 -24.52 -32.49
N GLY A 90 -9.60 -24.11 -33.02
CA GLY A 90 -9.31 -24.20 -34.45
C GLY A 90 -9.94 -23.09 -35.31
N GLY A 91 -10.57 -22.08 -34.72
CA GLY A 91 -11.33 -21.04 -35.47
C GLY A 91 -10.53 -20.33 -36.56
N ILE A 92 -9.25 -20.00 -36.30
CA ILE A 92 -8.36 -19.42 -37.31
C ILE A 92 -8.02 -20.44 -38.40
N SER A 93 -7.72 -21.69 -38.03
CA SER A 93 -7.42 -22.78 -38.99
C SER A 93 -8.60 -23.08 -39.91
N ASP A 94 -9.81 -23.11 -39.37
CA ASP A 94 -11.05 -23.33 -40.11
C ASP A 94 -11.36 -22.15 -41.04
N ALA A 95 -11.20 -20.91 -40.56
CA ALA A 95 -11.36 -19.71 -41.38
C ALA A 95 -10.34 -19.66 -42.54
N LEU A 96 -9.08 -20.03 -42.29
CA LEU A 96 -8.04 -20.14 -43.32
C LEU A 96 -8.35 -21.26 -44.33
N THR A 97 -8.92 -22.39 -43.87
CA THR A 97 -9.35 -23.50 -44.75
C THR A 97 -10.48 -23.08 -45.68
N VAL A 98 -11.47 -22.34 -45.16
CA VAL A 98 -12.57 -21.77 -45.98
C VAL A 98 -12.04 -20.75 -46.97
N LEU A 99 -11.16 -19.84 -46.54
CA LEU A 99 -10.52 -18.85 -47.42
C LEU A 99 -9.72 -19.53 -48.55
N ALA A 100 -9.03 -20.63 -48.26
CA ALA A 100 -8.28 -21.40 -49.26
C ALA A 100 -9.19 -22.14 -50.27
N ALA A 101 -10.43 -22.47 -49.88
CA ALA A 101 -11.38 -23.19 -50.73
C ALA A 101 -12.24 -22.28 -51.63
N LEU A 102 -12.35 -20.99 -51.32
CA LEU A 102 -13.18 -20.06 -52.09
C LEU A 102 -12.44 -19.53 -53.34
N PRO A 103 -13.12 -19.35 -54.49
CA PRO A 103 -12.55 -18.66 -55.64
C PRO A 103 -12.16 -17.22 -55.26
N ALA A 104 -10.92 -16.82 -55.59
CA ALA A 104 -10.35 -15.52 -55.21
C ALA A 104 -11.16 -14.31 -55.70
N SER A 105 -11.95 -14.46 -56.77
CA SER A 105 -12.81 -13.42 -57.33
C SER A 105 -14.23 -13.38 -56.73
N SER A 106 -14.56 -14.26 -55.78
CA SER A 106 -15.89 -14.27 -55.15
C SER A 106 -16.03 -13.15 -54.12
N GLU A 107 -17.21 -12.52 -54.07
CA GLU A 107 -17.51 -11.45 -53.09
C GLU A 107 -17.34 -11.93 -51.64
N ALA A 108 -17.67 -13.20 -51.37
CA ALA A 108 -17.47 -13.84 -50.07
C ALA A 108 -15.97 -13.92 -49.70
N ALA A 109 -15.11 -14.36 -50.62
CA ALA A 109 -13.66 -14.42 -50.39
C ALA A 109 -13.07 -13.02 -50.14
N VAL A 110 -13.49 -12.02 -50.90
CA VAL A 110 -13.05 -10.62 -50.71
C VAL A 110 -13.49 -10.07 -49.36
N LYS A 111 -14.75 -10.30 -48.97
CA LYS A 111 -15.29 -9.82 -47.69
C LYS A 111 -14.61 -10.49 -46.48
N ILE A 112 -14.47 -11.83 -46.52
CA ILE A 112 -13.80 -12.58 -45.44
C ILE A 112 -12.31 -12.24 -45.42
N GLY A 113 -11.66 -12.13 -46.59
CA GLY A 113 -10.25 -11.75 -46.72
C GLY A 113 -9.98 -10.35 -46.15
N ASN A 114 -10.80 -9.35 -46.47
CA ASN A 114 -10.68 -8.01 -45.92
C ASN A 114 -10.91 -7.98 -44.40
N ALA A 115 -11.86 -8.76 -43.88
CA ALA A 115 -12.09 -8.87 -42.44
C ALA A 115 -10.90 -9.54 -41.72
N ALA A 116 -10.33 -10.60 -42.30
CA ALA A 116 -9.14 -11.28 -41.76
C ALA A 116 -7.90 -10.37 -41.80
N ILE A 117 -7.66 -9.67 -42.92
CA ILE A 117 -6.58 -8.68 -43.02
C ILE A 117 -6.78 -7.57 -42.00
N GLY A 118 -8.01 -7.05 -41.85
CA GLY A 118 -8.31 -6.01 -40.85
C GLY A 118 -8.05 -6.47 -39.42
N LEU A 119 -8.45 -7.70 -39.06
CA LEU A 119 -8.16 -8.29 -37.75
C LEU A 119 -6.66 -8.45 -37.50
N LEU A 120 -5.94 -9.04 -38.47
CA LEU A 120 -4.50 -9.27 -38.37
C LEU A 120 -3.70 -7.95 -38.36
N TYR A 121 -4.08 -6.98 -39.19
CA TYR A 121 -3.48 -5.66 -39.22
C TYR A 121 -3.67 -4.93 -37.89
N ASN A 122 -4.89 -4.93 -37.34
CA ASN A 122 -5.19 -4.26 -36.07
C ASN A 122 -4.74 -5.06 -34.83
N THR A 123 -4.15 -6.24 -34.98
CA THR A 123 -3.53 -6.99 -33.87
C THR A 123 -2.28 -6.27 -33.35
N VAL A 124 -1.56 -5.57 -34.23
CA VAL A 124 -0.42 -4.74 -33.86
C VAL A 124 -0.88 -3.29 -33.72
N PRO A 125 -0.50 -2.58 -32.65
CA PRO A 125 -0.85 -1.18 -32.50
C PRO A 125 -0.27 -0.32 -33.63
N HIS A 126 -1.11 0.53 -34.23
CA HIS A 126 -0.73 1.51 -35.23
C HIS A 126 -1.25 2.90 -34.81
N PRO A 127 -0.36 3.86 -34.45
CA PRO A 127 1.11 3.74 -34.34
C PRO A 127 1.57 2.82 -33.21
N VAL A 128 2.89 2.54 -33.18
CA VAL A 128 3.52 1.77 -32.11
C VAL A 128 3.19 2.36 -30.74
N ALA A 129 2.83 1.50 -29.78
CA ALA A 129 2.35 1.91 -28.47
C ALA A 129 3.47 2.31 -27.48
N ALA A 130 4.68 1.79 -27.68
CA ALA A 130 5.87 2.07 -26.87
C ALA A 130 7.15 1.81 -27.69
N LEU A 131 8.26 2.43 -27.28
CA LEU A 131 9.61 2.19 -27.82
C LEU A 131 10.53 1.76 -26.67
N MET A 132 11.47 0.86 -26.98
CA MET A 132 12.47 0.38 -26.02
C MET A 132 13.72 1.27 -26.02
N GLY A 133 14.35 1.44 -24.86
CA GLY A 133 15.61 2.16 -24.67
C GLY A 133 15.48 3.27 -23.63
N GLU A 134 16.58 3.62 -22.95
CA GLU A 134 16.59 4.58 -21.82
C GLU A 134 15.90 5.92 -22.15
N VAL A 135 16.10 6.42 -23.37
CA VAL A 135 15.50 7.66 -23.87
C VAL A 135 13.96 7.60 -23.93
N HIS A 136 13.36 6.42 -24.04
CA HIS A 136 11.91 6.23 -24.16
C HIS A 136 11.28 5.59 -22.91
N SER A 137 12.05 4.81 -22.15
CA SER A 137 11.62 4.17 -20.91
C SER A 137 11.40 5.15 -19.76
N PHE A 138 12.05 6.32 -19.80
CA PHE A 138 11.95 7.34 -18.76
C PHE A 138 11.33 8.65 -19.25
N ARG A 139 10.72 9.39 -18.32
CA ARG A 139 10.18 10.73 -18.60
C ARG A 139 11.34 11.69 -18.84
N HIS A 140 11.30 12.45 -19.93
CA HIS A 140 12.24 13.56 -20.13
C HIS A 140 12.04 14.63 -19.05
N ALA A 141 13.09 15.36 -18.70
CA ALA A 141 13.04 16.37 -17.64
C ALA A 141 12.09 17.55 -17.97
N ASP A 142 11.84 17.81 -19.26
CA ASP A 142 10.93 18.84 -19.76
C ASP A 142 9.55 18.29 -20.19
N GLY A 143 9.29 17.00 -19.97
CA GLY A 143 8.06 16.33 -20.38
C GLY A 143 7.96 15.98 -21.87
N GLY A 144 9.00 16.25 -22.67
CA GLY A 144 9.07 15.85 -24.08
C GLY A 144 9.05 14.32 -24.28
N GLY A 145 8.77 13.89 -25.51
CA GLY A 145 8.82 12.46 -25.88
C GLY A 145 7.74 11.58 -25.21
N ASN A 146 6.74 12.18 -24.57
CA ASN A 146 5.57 11.45 -24.06
C ASN A 146 4.75 10.90 -25.23
N ASN A 147 4.30 11.77 -26.13
CA ASN A 147 3.76 11.36 -27.42
C ASN A 147 4.92 11.02 -28.38
N LEU A 148 4.93 9.79 -28.90
CA LEU A 148 6.01 9.29 -29.75
C LEU A 148 5.97 9.84 -31.20
N GLN A 149 4.81 10.27 -31.68
CA GLN A 149 4.63 10.84 -33.02
C GLN A 149 4.93 12.34 -33.05
N THR A 150 4.55 13.05 -31.99
CA THR A 150 4.73 14.50 -31.84
C THR A 150 5.41 14.79 -30.50
N PRO A 151 6.76 14.65 -30.42
CA PRO A 151 7.49 14.70 -29.14
C PRO A 151 7.34 16.00 -28.34
N ASP A 152 7.00 17.11 -28.99
CA ASP A 152 6.80 18.41 -28.34
C ASP A 152 5.40 18.61 -27.72
N ILE A 153 4.45 17.69 -27.93
CA ILE A 153 3.12 17.77 -27.29
C ILE A 153 3.31 17.77 -25.78
N GLY A 154 2.85 18.84 -25.14
CA GLY A 154 2.93 19.01 -23.69
C GLY A 154 4.34 19.23 -23.13
N ARG A 155 5.36 19.46 -23.97
CA ARG A 155 6.71 19.80 -23.49
C ARG A 155 6.71 21.18 -22.82
N ALA A 156 7.54 21.33 -21.80
CA ALA A 156 7.84 22.60 -21.17
C ALA A 156 8.43 23.62 -22.17
N GLY A 157 8.11 24.90 -21.98
CA GLY A 157 8.54 26.00 -22.83
C GLY A 157 7.75 26.15 -24.14
N MET A 158 6.65 25.42 -24.30
CA MET A 158 5.80 25.48 -25.49
C MET A 158 4.62 26.47 -25.31
N PRO A 159 4.06 27.02 -26.40
CA PRO A 159 2.85 27.84 -26.32
C PRO A 159 1.67 27.07 -25.70
N TYR A 160 0.78 27.78 -24.99
CA TYR A 160 -0.51 27.23 -24.58
C TYR A 160 -1.36 26.82 -25.80
N ALA A 161 -2.12 25.75 -25.64
CA ALA A 161 -3.14 25.37 -26.61
C ALA A 161 -4.38 26.27 -26.51
N ARG A 162 -5.30 26.13 -27.47
CA ARG A 162 -6.64 26.71 -27.42
C ARG A 162 -7.66 25.64 -27.74
N SER A 163 -8.59 25.42 -26.80
CA SER A 163 -9.64 24.43 -26.99
C SER A 163 -10.88 25.02 -27.67
N VAL A 164 -11.15 26.31 -27.47
CA VAL A 164 -12.38 26.95 -27.94
C VAL A 164 -12.08 28.12 -28.86
N GLN A 165 -12.68 28.10 -30.04
CA GLN A 165 -12.65 29.24 -30.95
C GLN A 165 -13.61 30.31 -30.43
N SER A 166 -13.09 31.50 -30.11
CA SER A 166 -13.95 32.67 -29.87
C SER A 166 -14.47 33.23 -31.20
N LYS A 167 -15.79 33.28 -31.34
CA LYS A 167 -16.55 33.77 -32.50
C LYS A 167 -17.42 34.97 -32.13
N TRP A 168 -17.75 35.13 -30.85
CA TRP A 168 -18.54 36.24 -30.34
C TRP A 168 -17.78 37.56 -30.50
N CYS A 169 -18.32 38.45 -31.33
CA CYS A 169 -17.68 39.71 -31.66
C CYS A 169 -17.98 40.75 -30.58
N SER A 170 -17.08 40.88 -29.60
CA SER A 170 -17.11 41.96 -28.60
C SER A 170 -15.89 42.86 -28.74
N SER A 171 -16.10 44.17 -28.62
CA SER A 171 -15.00 45.15 -28.63
C SER A 171 -14.27 45.14 -27.28
N SER A 172 -12.96 45.33 -27.28
CA SER A 172 -12.23 45.51 -26.01
C SER A 172 -12.71 46.74 -25.24
N PHE A 173 -13.27 47.74 -25.93
CA PHE A 173 -13.87 48.93 -25.34
C PHE A 173 -15.20 48.65 -24.62
N SER A 174 -15.85 47.52 -24.87
CA SER A 174 -17.10 47.11 -24.20
C SER A 174 -16.88 46.23 -22.98
N LEU A 175 -15.63 45.90 -22.63
CA LEU A 175 -15.33 45.10 -21.45
C LEU A 175 -15.30 45.95 -20.17
N PRO A 176 -15.87 45.47 -19.05
CA PRO A 176 -15.86 46.22 -17.79
C PRO A 176 -14.44 46.33 -17.21
N ASP A 177 -14.21 47.34 -16.36
CA ASP A 177 -12.97 47.46 -15.57
C ASP A 177 -12.81 46.22 -14.67
N PRO A 178 -11.69 45.46 -14.76
CA PRO A 178 -11.43 44.31 -13.91
C PRO A 178 -11.51 44.61 -12.40
N ASN A 179 -11.16 45.83 -11.97
CA ASN A 179 -11.27 46.24 -10.57
C ASN A 179 -12.74 46.27 -10.12
N ILE A 180 -13.62 46.81 -10.95
CA ILE A 180 -15.05 46.85 -10.66
C ILE A 180 -15.64 45.44 -10.67
N VAL A 181 -15.22 44.59 -11.62
CA VAL A 181 -15.60 43.16 -11.63
C VAL A 181 -15.20 42.50 -10.31
N PHE A 182 -13.96 42.70 -9.84
CA PHE A 182 -13.53 42.15 -8.56
C PHE A 182 -14.37 42.66 -7.39
N GLU A 183 -14.50 43.98 -7.22
CA GLU A 183 -15.20 44.57 -6.08
C GLU A 183 -16.69 44.16 -6.02
N THR A 184 -17.34 43.98 -7.16
CA THR A 184 -18.78 43.71 -7.23
C THR A 184 -19.14 42.22 -7.26
N LEU A 185 -18.34 41.40 -7.95
CA LEU A 185 -18.67 39.99 -8.23
C LEU A 185 -17.75 38.98 -7.54
N LEU A 186 -16.47 39.29 -7.26
CA LEU A 186 -15.50 38.31 -6.75
C LEU A 186 -15.19 38.48 -5.26
N LYS A 187 -15.02 39.72 -4.79
CA LYS A 187 -14.57 40.04 -3.44
C LYS A 187 -15.49 39.45 -2.37
N ARG A 188 -14.89 38.68 -1.48
CA ARG A 188 -15.54 38.03 -0.33
C ARG A 188 -16.18 39.06 0.60
N ARG A 189 -17.43 38.80 1.00
CA ARG A 189 -18.17 39.62 1.98
C ARG A 189 -18.32 38.96 3.34
N ASP A 190 -18.23 37.65 3.37
CA ASP A 190 -18.41 36.75 4.51
C ASP A 190 -17.61 35.47 4.28
N ILE A 191 -17.23 34.77 5.34
CA ILE A 191 -16.53 33.49 5.25
C ILE A 191 -17.57 32.37 5.31
N VAL A 192 -17.62 31.56 4.25
CA VAL A 192 -18.50 30.39 4.17
C VAL A 192 -17.64 29.17 3.92
N ALA A 193 -17.75 28.19 4.80
CA ALA A 193 -17.06 26.92 4.68
C ALA A 193 -17.56 26.12 3.46
N HIS A 194 -16.67 25.33 2.87
CA HIS A 194 -17.00 24.48 1.75
C HIS A 194 -18.13 23.50 2.13
N PRO A 195 -19.25 23.48 1.40
CA PRO A 195 -20.43 22.72 1.82
C PRO A 195 -20.17 21.21 1.86
N GLY A 196 -19.21 20.72 1.06
CA GLY A 196 -18.77 19.32 1.08
C GLY A 196 -17.97 18.91 2.33
N GLY A 197 -17.56 19.86 3.16
CA GLY A 197 -16.69 19.64 4.32
C GLY A 197 -15.23 19.39 3.97
N ASN A 198 -14.79 19.86 2.79
CA ASN A 198 -13.40 19.76 2.36
C ASN A 198 -12.49 20.61 3.26
N SER A 199 -11.34 20.04 3.60
CA SER A 199 -10.28 20.75 4.32
C SER A 199 -9.46 21.62 3.37
N SER A 200 -8.73 22.59 3.91
CA SER A 200 -7.79 23.43 3.16
C SER A 200 -6.67 22.61 2.51
N LEU A 201 -6.31 21.46 3.10
CA LEU A 201 -5.33 20.53 2.51
C LEU A 201 -5.74 20.03 1.12
N THR A 202 -7.05 19.90 0.84
CA THR A 202 -7.55 19.58 -0.51
C THR A 202 -7.04 20.57 -1.54
N PHE A 203 -7.08 21.86 -1.20
CA PHE A 203 -6.69 22.93 -2.11
C PHE A 203 -5.18 23.20 -2.09
N ALA A 204 -4.50 22.87 -0.99
CA ALA A 204 -3.05 22.78 -0.99
C ALA A 204 -2.55 21.69 -1.97
N PHE A 205 -3.18 20.52 -2.00
CA PHE A 205 -2.88 19.48 -2.99
C PHE A 205 -3.28 19.91 -4.42
N ALA A 206 -4.39 20.65 -4.57
CA ALA A 206 -4.75 21.26 -5.85
C ALA A 206 -3.64 22.16 -6.41
N SER A 207 -2.92 22.89 -5.55
CA SER A 207 -1.76 23.68 -5.96
C SER A 207 -0.63 22.83 -6.55
N LEU A 208 -0.40 21.62 -6.04
CA LEU A 208 0.60 20.69 -6.62
C LEU A 208 0.17 20.24 -8.01
N VAL A 209 -1.12 19.92 -8.18
CA VAL A 209 -1.70 19.53 -9.48
C VAL A 209 -1.54 20.66 -10.49
N THR A 210 -1.97 21.88 -10.15
CA THR A 210 -1.93 23.01 -11.08
C THR A 210 -0.50 23.47 -11.39
N HIS A 211 0.39 23.47 -10.41
CA HIS A 211 1.81 23.79 -10.62
C HIS A 211 2.56 22.74 -11.45
N SER A 212 2.03 21.52 -11.57
CA SER A 212 2.57 20.52 -12.50
C SER A 212 2.15 20.80 -13.95
N LEU A 213 1.02 21.48 -14.16
CA LEU A 213 0.37 21.62 -15.47
C LEU A 213 0.62 22.96 -16.14
N PHE A 214 0.76 24.04 -15.37
CA PHE A 214 1.00 25.35 -15.94
C PHE A 214 1.81 26.31 -15.08
N ARG A 215 2.73 27.00 -15.77
CA ARG A 215 3.61 28.06 -15.28
C ARG A 215 3.75 29.07 -16.41
N THR A 216 2.90 30.09 -16.39
CA THR A 216 2.90 31.11 -17.45
C THR A 216 4.18 31.93 -17.40
N ASP A 217 4.90 32.02 -18.52
CA ASP A 217 6.09 32.88 -18.61
C ASP A 217 5.69 34.35 -18.48
N TYR A 218 6.45 35.10 -17.69
CA TYR A 218 6.13 36.49 -17.42
C TYR A 218 6.54 37.44 -18.54
N LYS A 219 7.49 37.05 -19.41
CA LYS A 219 7.96 37.88 -20.53
C LYS A 219 7.07 37.70 -21.76
N ASN A 220 6.69 36.47 -22.03
CA ASN A 220 5.81 36.05 -23.10
C ASN A 220 4.73 35.13 -22.52
N MET A 221 3.64 35.74 -22.08
CA MET A 221 2.55 35.04 -21.40
C MET A 221 1.78 34.04 -22.29
N ASN A 222 2.16 33.86 -23.56
CA ASN A 222 1.64 32.77 -24.39
C ASN A 222 2.36 31.44 -24.14
N ILE A 223 3.48 31.43 -23.42
CA ILE A 223 4.31 30.25 -23.16
C ILE A 223 3.99 29.64 -21.80
N ASN A 224 3.94 28.30 -21.78
CA ASN A 224 3.91 27.50 -20.57
C ASN A 224 5.33 26.99 -20.27
N ASP A 225 5.97 27.48 -19.21
CA ASP A 225 7.33 27.09 -18.80
C ASP A 225 7.40 25.67 -18.21
N THR A 226 6.29 25.08 -17.79
CA THR A 226 6.23 23.68 -17.32
C THR A 226 5.61 22.76 -18.36
N SER A 227 5.79 21.46 -18.18
CA SER A 227 5.12 20.44 -18.99
C SER A 227 3.59 20.48 -18.79
N SER A 228 2.86 19.87 -19.71
CA SER A 228 1.40 19.70 -19.63
C SER A 228 1.00 18.36 -19.00
N TYR A 229 1.88 17.76 -18.21
CA TYR A 229 1.73 16.42 -17.64
C TYR A 229 1.69 16.46 -16.11
N LEU A 230 1.04 15.46 -15.51
CA LEU A 230 1.04 15.26 -14.06
C LEU A 230 2.33 14.52 -13.65
N ASP A 231 3.49 15.10 -13.91
CA ASP A 231 4.81 14.44 -13.83
C ASP A 231 5.62 14.80 -12.57
N LEU A 232 4.97 15.47 -11.60
CA LEU A 232 5.61 16.04 -10.40
C LEU A 232 6.76 17.01 -10.72
N SER A 233 6.68 17.78 -11.83
CA SER A 233 7.63 18.86 -12.11
C SER A 233 7.82 19.86 -10.95
N PRO A 234 6.87 20.11 -10.02
CA PRO A 234 7.15 20.96 -8.87
C PRO A 234 8.22 20.40 -7.93
N LEU A 235 8.34 19.07 -7.86
CA LEU A 235 9.39 18.38 -7.12
C LEU A 235 10.69 18.32 -7.95
N TYR A 236 10.60 17.81 -9.19
CA TYR A 236 11.75 17.41 -9.99
C TYR A 236 12.32 18.51 -10.91
N GLY A 237 11.62 19.61 -11.12
CA GLY A 237 12.00 20.63 -12.09
C GLY A 237 11.40 20.42 -13.48
N ILE A 238 11.53 21.46 -14.30
CA ILE A 238 10.88 21.60 -15.63
C ILE A 238 11.85 21.40 -16.80
N ASN A 239 13.12 21.10 -16.53
CA ASN A 239 14.15 20.78 -17.51
C ASN A 239 15.33 20.10 -16.80
N GLN A 240 16.32 19.62 -17.58
CA GLN A 240 17.46 18.87 -17.03
C GLN A 240 18.28 19.68 -16.02
N ALA A 241 18.50 20.97 -16.28
CA ALA A 241 19.28 21.82 -15.38
C ALA A 241 18.58 22.01 -14.02
N ALA A 242 17.26 22.25 -14.02
CA ALA A 242 16.48 22.33 -12.78
C ALA A 242 16.45 20.99 -12.04
N GLN A 243 16.38 19.88 -12.78
CA GLN A 243 16.40 18.54 -12.21
C GLN A 243 17.74 18.17 -11.57
N ASP A 244 18.85 18.56 -12.19
CA ASP A 244 20.18 18.33 -11.61
C ASP A 244 20.38 19.12 -10.29
N LEU A 245 19.75 20.28 -10.12
CA LEU A 245 19.88 21.11 -8.91
C LEU A 245 19.22 20.51 -7.66
N VAL A 246 18.27 19.58 -7.82
CA VAL A 246 17.60 18.93 -6.68
C VAL A 246 18.20 17.58 -6.32
N ARG A 247 19.15 17.06 -7.12
CA ARG A 247 19.71 15.71 -7.02
C ARG A 247 21.04 15.68 -6.27
N ASP A 248 21.19 14.70 -5.38
CA ASP A 248 22.48 14.33 -4.80
C ASP A 248 23.22 13.33 -5.70
N LYS A 249 23.65 13.79 -6.89
CA LYS A 249 24.38 12.97 -7.87
C LYS A 249 25.69 12.43 -7.31
N ALA A 250 26.25 13.11 -6.32
CA ALA A 250 27.48 12.73 -5.66
C ALA A 250 27.30 11.48 -4.79
N ALA A 251 26.08 11.06 -4.46
CA ALA A 251 25.82 9.79 -3.77
C ALA A 251 25.93 8.58 -4.72
N GLY A 252 25.56 8.72 -6.00
CA GLY A 252 25.53 7.60 -6.94
C GLY A 252 24.35 6.65 -6.71
N ARG A 253 23.27 7.15 -6.10
CA ARG A 253 22.15 6.36 -5.53
C ARG A 253 20.77 6.85 -6.00
N GLY A 254 20.73 7.81 -6.91
CA GLY A 254 19.50 8.37 -7.47
C GLY A 254 18.68 9.16 -6.45
N LEU A 255 19.33 9.84 -5.51
CA LEU A 255 18.67 10.56 -4.42
C LEU A 255 18.41 12.03 -4.77
N LEU A 256 17.36 12.59 -4.17
CA LEU A 256 17.20 14.04 -4.01
C LEU A 256 17.91 14.52 -2.74
N TYR A 257 18.32 15.79 -2.71
CA TYR A 257 18.72 16.42 -1.47
C TYR A 257 17.57 16.38 -0.45
N PRO A 258 17.85 16.20 0.86
CA PRO A 258 16.80 16.06 1.87
C PRO A 258 15.79 17.21 1.83
N ASP A 259 14.50 16.87 1.85
CA ASP A 259 13.37 17.81 1.88
C ASP A 259 13.48 18.96 0.83
N THR A 260 13.97 18.63 -0.37
CA THR A 260 14.24 19.59 -1.45
C THR A 260 13.25 19.41 -2.60
N PHE A 261 12.81 20.53 -3.19
CA PHE A 261 11.94 20.57 -4.37
C PHE A 261 12.27 21.78 -5.26
N SER A 262 11.92 21.69 -6.55
CA SER A 262 12.31 22.70 -7.54
C SER A 262 11.44 23.96 -7.54
N GLU A 263 10.13 23.85 -7.36
CA GLU A 263 9.18 24.95 -7.60
C GLU A 263 9.21 26.02 -6.51
N GLU A 264 9.82 27.15 -6.84
CA GLU A 264 10.07 28.25 -5.91
C GLU A 264 8.81 29.08 -5.58
N ARG A 265 7.78 29.10 -6.44
CA ARG A 265 6.57 29.89 -6.20
C ARG A 265 5.77 29.39 -5.00
N LEU A 266 5.85 28.09 -4.70
CA LEU A 266 5.15 27.47 -3.57
C LEU A 266 5.71 27.88 -2.21
N LEU A 267 6.91 28.48 -2.16
CA LEU A 267 7.48 29.07 -0.95
C LEU A 267 6.70 30.31 -0.46
N PHE A 268 5.91 30.91 -1.35
CA PHE A 268 5.13 32.14 -1.11
C PHE A 268 3.62 31.89 -1.05
N LEU A 269 3.21 30.62 -0.97
CA LEU A 269 1.83 30.20 -0.72
C LEU A 269 1.71 29.62 0.70
N PRO A 270 0.48 29.44 1.22
CA PRO A 270 0.26 28.74 2.48
C PRO A 270 1.03 27.41 2.54
N PRO A 271 1.64 27.09 3.70
CA PRO A 271 2.75 26.14 3.77
C PRO A 271 2.39 24.69 3.47
N ALA A 272 1.09 24.33 3.49
CA ALA A 272 0.64 22.95 3.33
C ALA A 272 1.05 22.34 1.97
N ALA A 273 1.07 23.13 0.90
CA ALA A 273 1.53 22.66 -0.41
C ALA A 273 3.02 22.29 -0.38
N SER A 274 3.86 23.17 0.18
CA SER A 274 5.30 22.92 0.35
C SER A 274 5.57 21.73 1.29
N ALA A 275 4.79 21.57 2.36
CA ALA A 275 4.88 20.40 3.25
C ALA A 275 4.55 19.09 2.52
N LEU A 276 3.52 19.07 1.66
CA LEU A 276 3.21 17.89 0.82
C LEU A 276 4.35 17.56 -0.16
N LEU A 277 5.00 18.57 -0.75
CA LEU A 277 6.19 18.34 -1.60
C LEU A 277 7.36 17.76 -0.80
N VAL A 278 7.55 18.17 0.45
CA VAL A 278 8.54 17.54 1.34
C VAL A 278 8.21 16.05 1.56
N ILE A 279 6.95 15.69 1.77
CA ILE A 279 6.53 14.27 1.88
C ILE A 279 6.85 13.50 0.59
N LEU A 280 6.56 14.06 -0.59
CA LEU A 280 6.87 13.44 -1.88
C LEU A 280 8.39 13.37 -2.15
N SER A 281 9.17 14.34 -1.68
CA SER A 281 10.64 14.34 -1.73
C SER A 281 11.22 13.21 -0.89
N ARG A 282 10.76 13.06 0.35
CA ARG A 282 11.13 11.94 1.23
C ARG A 282 10.72 10.59 0.62
N ASN A 283 9.57 10.53 -0.04
CA ASN A 283 9.12 9.32 -0.71
C ASN A 283 10.04 8.92 -1.87
N HIS A 284 10.53 9.87 -2.66
CA HIS A 284 11.52 9.58 -3.69
C HIS A 284 12.77 8.91 -3.11
N ASN A 285 13.34 9.48 -2.05
CA ASN A 285 14.55 8.91 -1.44
C ASN A 285 14.30 7.52 -0.83
N TYR A 286 13.15 7.32 -0.17
CA TYR A 286 12.74 5.99 0.29
C TYR A 286 12.65 4.98 -0.86
N ILE A 287 12.06 5.38 -2.00
CA ILE A 287 11.94 4.52 -3.18
C ILE A 287 13.31 4.19 -3.76
N ALA A 288 14.17 5.19 -3.99
CA ALA A 288 15.50 5.01 -4.55
C ALA A 288 16.35 4.06 -3.70
N GLU A 289 16.34 4.24 -2.38
CA GLU A 289 17.02 3.33 -1.46
C GLU A 289 16.45 1.91 -1.50
N THR A 290 15.12 1.78 -1.58
CA THR A 290 14.45 0.47 -1.57
C THR A 290 14.68 -0.28 -2.87
N LEU A 291 14.67 0.41 -4.02
CA LEU A 291 15.07 -0.13 -5.31
C LEU A 291 16.50 -0.70 -5.23
N LEU A 292 17.45 0.08 -4.71
CA LEU A 292 18.83 -0.36 -4.58
C LEU A 292 19.00 -1.55 -3.62
N LYS A 293 18.27 -1.56 -2.49
CA LYS A 293 18.27 -2.67 -1.53
C LYS A 293 17.69 -3.96 -2.12
N ILE A 294 16.61 -3.86 -2.90
CA ILE A 294 15.97 -5.01 -3.55
C ILE A 294 16.81 -5.51 -4.73
N ASN A 295 17.29 -4.59 -5.57
CA ASN A 295 18.06 -4.84 -6.79
C ASN A 295 17.48 -6.02 -7.60
N GLU A 296 16.18 -5.98 -7.91
CA GLU A 296 15.41 -7.14 -8.41
C GLU A 296 16.01 -7.81 -9.66
N ARG A 297 16.75 -7.05 -10.47
CA ARG A 297 17.38 -7.50 -11.72
C ARG A 297 18.88 -7.76 -11.57
N GLY A 298 19.47 -7.52 -10.40
CA GLY A 298 20.91 -7.68 -10.17
C GLY A 298 21.80 -6.78 -11.03
N ARG A 299 21.30 -5.60 -11.45
CA ARG A 299 22.00 -4.69 -12.37
C ARG A 299 22.82 -3.61 -11.66
N TRP A 300 22.49 -3.31 -10.41
CA TRP A 300 23.21 -2.31 -9.61
C TRP A 300 24.26 -2.96 -8.74
N THR A 301 25.42 -2.32 -8.63
CA THR A 301 26.61 -2.86 -7.95
C THR A 301 27.34 -1.70 -7.28
N ASP A 302 27.04 -1.42 -5.99
CA ASP A 302 27.56 -0.28 -5.19
C ASP A 302 29.01 0.11 -5.60
N PRO A 303 29.20 1.02 -6.58
CA PRO A 303 30.49 1.17 -7.21
C PRO A 303 31.42 1.99 -6.32
N PRO A 304 32.74 1.70 -6.31
CA PRO A 304 33.67 2.49 -5.51
C PRO A 304 33.65 3.96 -5.95
N PRO A 305 33.91 4.93 -5.06
CA PRO A 305 33.93 6.35 -5.42
C PRO A 305 34.82 6.70 -6.61
N SER A 306 35.86 5.90 -6.87
CA SER A 306 36.78 6.05 -8.00
C SER A 306 36.18 5.69 -9.37
N ASP A 307 35.07 4.96 -9.43
CA ASP A 307 34.38 4.63 -10.69
C ASP A 307 33.21 5.60 -10.93
N GLU A 308 33.55 6.84 -11.27
CA GLU A 308 32.57 7.91 -11.49
C GLU A 308 31.55 7.57 -12.59
N THR A 309 31.95 6.80 -13.60
CA THR A 309 31.07 6.45 -14.73
C THR A 309 30.01 5.45 -14.31
N ALA A 310 30.39 4.37 -13.62
CA ALA A 310 29.42 3.40 -13.09
C ALA A 310 28.48 4.04 -12.07
N ARG A 311 28.99 4.95 -11.23
CA ARG A 311 28.18 5.69 -10.25
C ARG A 311 27.17 6.62 -10.91
N ALA A 312 27.57 7.34 -11.96
CA ALA A 312 26.68 8.22 -12.69
C ALA A 312 25.57 7.44 -13.41
N LEU A 313 25.90 6.29 -14.02
CA LEU A 313 24.92 5.43 -14.68
C LEU A 313 23.91 4.84 -13.68
N GLN A 314 24.40 4.33 -12.55
CA GLN A 314 23.56 3.81 -11.48
C GLN A 314 22.66 4.92 -10.88
N ASP A 315 23.21 6.11 -10.65
CA ASP A 315 22.45 7.26 -10.16
C ASP A 315 21.29 7.60 -11.09
N GLU A 316 21.56 7.70 -12.39
CA GLU A 316 20.54 8.05 -13.38
C GLU A 316 19.43 7.00 -13.47
N GLU A 317 19.80 5.72 -13.54
CA GLU A 317 18.82 4.66 -13.66
C GLU A 317 17.92 4.54 -12.41
N ILE A 318 18.51 4.61 -11.21
CA ILE A 318 17.74 4.57 -9.95
C ILE A 318 16.88 5.83 -9.84
N PHE A 319 17.43 7.01 -10.14
CA PHE A 319 16.68 8.27 -10.07
C PHE A 319 15.45 8.24 -10.98
N GLN A 320 15.61 7.84 -12.24
CA GLN A 320 14.50 7.83 -13.19
C GLN A 320 13.46 6.76 -12.85
N THR A 321 13.90 5.59 -12.39
CA THR A 321 12.99 4.53 -11.90
C THR A 321 12.22 5.02 -10.67
N ALA A 322 12.89 5.64 -9.69
CA ALA A 322 12.26 6.21 -8.50
C ALA A 322 11.30 7.36 -8.86
N ARG A 323 11.64 8.18 -9.86
CA ARG A 323 10.77 9.24 -10.39
C ARG A 323 9.48 8.67 -11.00
N LEU A 324 9.56 7.57 -11.77
CA LEU A 324 8.38 6.90 -12.31
C LEU A 324 7.48 6.33 -11.20
N VAL A 325 8.06 5.65 -10.22
CA VAL A 325 7.32 5.09 -9.08
C VAL A 325 6.67 6.20 -8.25
N ASN A 326 7.39 7.27 -7.93
CA ASN A 326 6.83 8.39 -7.17
C ASN A 326 5.75 9.16 -7.97
N GLY A 327 5.89 9.25 -9.30
CA GLY A 327 4.83 9.71 -10.20
C GLY A 327 3.60 8.80 -10.15
N GLY A 328 3.81 7.48 -10.09
CA GLY A 328 2.75 6.51 -9.83
C GLY A 328 2.01 6.75 -8.51
N HIS A 329 2.72 7.06 -7.42
CA HIS A 329 2.08 7.47 -6.17
C HIS A 329 1.30 8.78 -6.28
N PHE A 330 1.82 9.78 -7.02
CA PHE A 330 1.09 11.02 -7.28
C PHE A 330 -0.20 10.78 -8.08
N MET A 331 -0.15 9.88 -9.06
CA MET A 331 -1.33 9.48 -9.81
C MET A 331 -2.33 8.70 -8.94
N SER A 332 -1.85 7.79 -8.10
CA SER A 332 -2.69 7.08 -7.12
C SER A 332 -3.30 8.01 -6.08
N LEU A 333 -2.62 9.11 -5.70
CA LEU A 333 -3.19 10.18 -4.87
C LEU A 333 -4.32 10.92 -5.59
N ILE A 334 -4.10 11.31 -6.84
CA ILE A 334 -5.09 12.01 -7.66
C ILE A 334 -6.35 11.15 -7.82
N MET A 335 -6.17 9.88 -8.20
CA MET A 335 -7.29 8.98 -8.52
C MET A 335 -7.86 8.24 -7.31
N GLY A 336 -7.13 8.21 -6.19
CA GLY A 336 -7.49 7.46 -4.98
C GLY A 336 -7.96 8.31 -3.81
N ASP A 337 -7.51 9.56 -3.71
CA ASP A 337 -7.89 10.49 -2.64
C ASP A 337 -8.61 11.73 -3.19
N TYR A 338 -7.98 12.41 -4.14
CA TYR A 338 -8.37 13.75 -4.56
C TYR A 338 -9.66 13.76 -5.39
N VAL A 339 -9.71 13.01 -6.50
CA VAL A 339 -10.91 12.86 -7.32
C VAL A 339 -12.05 12.14 -6.55
N PRO A 340 -11.80 11.04 -5.81
CA PRO A 340 -12.83 10.43 -4.97
C PRO A 340 -13.42 11.37 -3.92
N GLY A 341 -12.59 12.25 -3.33
CA GLY A 341 -13.04 13.29 -2.40
C GLY A 341 -14.01 14.27 -3.06
N PHE A 342 -13.85 14.57 -4.35
CA PHE A 342 -14.77 15.40 -5.13
C PHE A 342 -16.07 14.71 -5.50
N LEU A 343 -16.00 13.41 -5.78
CA LEU A 343 -17.13 12.57 -6.17
C LEU A 343 -17.91 12.02 -4.96
N GLY A 344 -17.55 12.40 -3.73
CA GLY A 344 -18.20 11.89 -2.52
C GLY A 344 -17.96 10.41 -2.24
N LEU A 345 -17.09 9.75 -3.01
CA LEU A 345 -16.80 8.32 -2.92
C LEU A 345 -16.09 7.97 -1.61
N SER A 346 -15.26 8.88 -1.10
CA SER A 346 -14.59 8.76 0.21
C SER A 346 -15.56 8.63 1.40
N GLU A 347 -16.88 8.74 1.19
CA GLU A 347 -17.93 8.49 2.19
C GLU A 347 -18.59 7.11 2.03
N GLY A 348 -17.79 6.05 1.92
CA GLY A 348 -18.25 4.65 1.99
C GLY A 348 -18.20 3.86 0.69
N ASN A 349 -17.53 4.37 -0.36
CA ASN A 349 -17.36 3.66 -1.63
C ASN A 349 -15.91 3.73 -2.14
N SER A 350 -15.25 2.58 -2.24
CA SER A 350 -13.87 2.48 -2.74
C SER A 350 -13.74 2.42 -4.27
N TRP A 351 -14.86 2.45 -5.01
CA TRP A 351 -14.87 2.50 -6.47
C TRP A 351 -14.00 3.66 -6.98
N ASN A 352 -13.25 3.40 -8.05
CA ASN A 352 -12.49 4.43 -8.75
C ASN A 352 -12.78 4.44 -10.25
N MET A 353 -12.52 5.60 -10.83
CA MET A 353 -12.57 5.80 -12.27
C MET A 353 -11.27 5.27 -12.89
N ASN A 354 -11.29 4.06 -13.44
CA ASN A 354 -10.13 3.46 -14.10
C ASN A 354 -9.94 4.04 -15.52
N ALA A 355 -9.14 5.12 -15.62
CA ALA A 355 -8.82 5.78 -16.88
C ALA A 355 -7.63 5.12 -17.62
N PHE A 356 -6.99 4.14 -17.00
CA PHE A 356 -5.71 3.59 -17.43
C PHE A 356 -5.87 2.48 -18.46
N ASP A 357 -6.84 1.58 -18.25
CA ASP A 357 -7.00 0.36 -19.04
C ASP A 357 -7.50 0.61 -20.49
N PRO A 358 -7.32 -0.36 -21.41
CA PRO A 358 -7.96 -0.33 -22.71
C PRO A 358 -9.48 -0.26 -22.55
N ILE A 359 -10.14 0.62 -23.31
CA ILE A 359 -11.60 0.82 -23.25
C ILE A 359 -12.13 0.74 -24.68
N THR A 360 -13.17 -0.07 -24.87
CA THR A 360 -13.87 -0.18 -26.14
C THR A 360 -15.28 0.36 -25.98
N ASN A 361 -15.66 1.28 -26.85
CA ASN A 361 -17.03 1.82 -26.89
C ASN A 361 -18.04 0.76 -27.33
N LEU A 362 -19.33 1.02 -27.10
CA LEU A 362 -20.43 0.13 -27.50
C LEU A 362 -20.48 -0.19 -29.00
N ASN A 363 -19.89 0.66 -29.84
CA ASN A 363 -19.76 0.48 -31.29
C ASN A 363 -18.49 -0.29 -31.69
N GLY A 364 -17.73 -0.83 -30.74
CA GLY A 364 -16.49 -1.58 -30.99
C GLY A 364 -15.24 -0.73 -31.23
N THR A 365 -15.33 0.61 -31.21
CA THR A 365 -14.15 1.47 -31.40
C THR A 365 -13.37 1.61 -30.10
N GLU A 366 -12.06 1.45 -30.15
CA GLU A 366 -11.19 1.72 -29.00
C GLU A 366 -11.13 3.22 -28.69
N VAL A 367 -11.18 3.55 -27.40
CA VAL A 367 -10.88 4.89 -26.91
C VAL A 367 -9.36 5.02 -26.80
N THR A 368 -8.76 5.92 -27.56
CA THR A 368 -7.30 6.10 -27.58
C THR A 368 -6.71 6.43 -26.20
N ARG A 369 -5.44 6.06 -25.96
CA ARG A 369 -4.65 6.38 -24.76
C ARG A 369 -3.18 6.65 -25.12
N GLY A 370 -2.45 7.35 -24.26
CA GLY A 370 -1.01 7.62 -24.44
C GLY A 370 -0.69 8.57 -25.61
N GLN A 371 -1.62 9.42 -26.01
CA GLN A 371 -1.47 10.34 -27.15
C GLN A 371 -1.01 11.76 -26.75
N GLY A 372 -0.53 11.93 -25.52
CA GLY A 372 -0.10 13.21 -24.96
C GLY A 372 -1.25 14.10 -24.48
N ASN A 373 -0.88 15.17 -23.79
CA ASN A 373 -1.78 16.24 -23.36
C ASN A 373 -1.11 17.59 -23.59
N HIS A 374 -1.90 18.63 -23.91
CA HIS A 374 -1.39 19.99 -24.11
C HIS A 374 -2.37 20.98 -23.47
N VAL A 375 -1.94 21.64 -22.38
CA VAL A 375 -2.81 22.51 -21.58
C VAL A 375 -3.24 23.73 -22.40
N SER A 376 -4.53 24.05 -22.36
CA SER A 376 -5.10 25.20 -23.04
C SER A 376 -5.23 26.43 -22.15
N VAL A 377 -5.37 27.61 -22.78
CA VAL A 377 -5.65 28.85 -22.06
C VAL A 377 -6.99 28.81 -21.31
N GLU A 378 -7.99 28.08 -21.82
CA GLU A 378 -9.26 27.87 -21.12
C GLU A 378 -9.06 27.05 -19.83
N PHE A 379 -8.23 26.00 -19.88
CA PHE A 379 -7.92 25.19 -18.70
C PHE A 379 -7.07 25.94 -17.66
N ASN A 380 -6.16 26.83 -18.07
CA ASN A 380 -5.48 27.72 -17.13
C ASN A 380 -6.48 28.56 -16.32
N VAL A 381 -7.49 29.14 -16.98
CA VAL A 381 -8.54 29.93 -16.31
C VAL A 381 -9.44 29.07 -15.43
N LEU A 382 -9.76 27.85 -15.87
CA LEU A 382 -10.62 26.89 -15.17
C LEU A 382 -10.14 26.53 -13.76
N TYR A 383 -8.82 26.44 -13.56
CA TYR A 383 -8.20 25.97 -12.32
C TYR A 383 -7.90 27.08 -11.29
N ARG A 384 -8.40 28.30 -11.48
CA ARG A 384 -8.15 29.43 -10.55
C ARG A 384 -9.16 29.45 -9.40
N TRP A 385 -9.00 28.57 -8.42
CA TRP A 385 -10.00 28.34 -7.37
C TRP A 385 -9.81 29.21 -6.11
N HIS A 386 -9.45 30.49 -6.26
CA HIS A 386 -9.09 31.34 -5.11
C HIS A 386 -10.24 31.60 -4.11
N ALA A 387 -11.50 31.35 -4.49
CA ALA A 387 -12.63 31.40 -3.56
C ALA A 387 -12.54 30.34 -2.45
N THR A 388 -11.81 29.26 -2.65
CA THR A 388 -11.70 28.14 -1.71
C THR A 388 -10.62 28.32 -0.64
N THR A 389 -9.87 29.42 -0.67
CA THR A 389 -8.92 29.81 0.37
C THR A 389 -9.62 29.84 1.73
N SER A 390 -9.11 29.06 2.69
CA SER A 390 -9.65 28.99 4.05
C SER A 390 -9.44 30.32 4.80
N ALA A 391 -10.12 30.49 5.94
CA ALA A 391 -9.90 31.67 6.79
C ALA A 391 -8.45 31.75 7.31
N ALA A 392 -7.85 30.60 7.65
CA ALA A 392 -6.47 30.53 8.12
C ALA A 392 -5.47 30.87 6.99
N ASP A 393 -5.69 30.36 5.79
CA ASP A 393 -4.85 30.66 4.63
C ASP A 393 -4.99 32.11 4.16
N GLU A 394 -6.19 32.68 4.28
CA GLU A 394 -6.42 34.11 4.03
C GLU A 394 -5.65 34.96 5.05
N GLN A 395 -5.69 34.59 6.33
CA GLN A 395 -4.89 35.28 7.36
C GLN A 395 -3.40 35.18 7.06
N TRP A 396 -2.89 33.99 6.74
CA TRP A 396 -1.49 33.79 6.36
C TRP A 396 -1.11 34.66 5.16
N THR A 397 -1.94 34.69 4.12
CA THR A 397 -1.71 35.48 2.89
C THR A 397 -1.67 36.98 3.21
N ASN A 398 -2.60 37.46 4.03
CA ASN A 398 -2.63 38.85 4.49
C ASN A 398 -1.34 39.22 5.22
N ASP A 399 -0.85 38.37 6.12
CA ASP A 399 0.35 38.65 6.91
C ASP A 399 1.61 38.60 6.05
N PHE A 400 1.70 37.64 5.13
CA PHE A 400 2.77 37.58 4.13
C PHE A 400 2.79 38.84 3.26
N PHE A 401 1.64 39.28 2.75
CA PHE A 401 1.56 40.47 1.90
C PHE A 401 1.91 41.74 2.69
N LYS A 402 1.44 41.90 3.93
CA LYS A 402 1.81 43.04 4.79
C LYS A 402 3.32 43.08 5.07
N SER A 403 3.98 41.93 5.17
CA SER A 403 5.44 41.88 5.35
C SER A 403 6.22 42.23 4.08
N THR A 404 5.59 42.06 2.91
CA THR A 404 6.21 42.25 1.59
C THR A 404 5.98 43.66 1.03
N PHE A 405 4.76 44.17 1.17
CA PHE A 405 4.32 45.40 0.53
C PHE A 405 4.15 46.53 1.55
N THR A 406 4.63 47.73 1.19
CA THR A 406 4.44 48.94 2.01
C THR A 406 3.13 49.67 1.69
N LYS A 407 2.51 49.37 0.55
CA LYS A 407 1.21 49.92 0.13
C LYS A 407 0.07 49.11 0.75
N PRO A 408 -1.09 49.74 1.03
CA PRO A 408 -2.32 49.02 1.38
C PRO A 408 -2.66 47.96 0.33
N LEU A 409 -3.13 46.78 0.76
CA LEU A 409 -3.36 45.62 -0.12
C LEU A 409 -4.41 45.90 -1.21
N ASP A 410 -5.39 46.73 -0.91
CA ASP A 410 -6.48 47.13 -1.80
C ASP A 410 -6.09 48.19 -2.84
N GLU A 411 -4.92 48.82 -2.67
CA GLU A 411 -4.29 49.79 -3.57
C GLU A 411 -3.16 49.18 -4.43
N LEU A 412 -2.84 47.89 -4.27
CA LEU A 412 -1.79 47.24 -5.04
C LEU A 412 -2.15 47.17 -6.53
N THR A 413 -1.25 47.66 -7.38
CA THR A 413 -1.35 47.53 -8.83
C THR A 413 -0.62 46.28 -9.35
N PRO A 414 -0.97 45.77 -10.55
CA PRO A 414 -0.20 44.72 -11.23
C PRO A 414 1.31 44.98 -11.30
N THR A 415 1.71 46.23 -11.53
CA THR A 415 3.13 46.64 -11.59
C THR A 415 3.80 46.57 -10.22
N ASP A 416 3.11 47.01 -9.15
CA ASP A 416 3.63 46.91 -7.78
C ASP A 416 3.86 45.44 -7.40
N PHE A 417 2.88 44.57 -7.72
CA PHE A 417 2.95 43.14 -7.43
C PHE A 417 4.08 42.46 -8.20
N GLY A 418 4.17 42.68 -9.51
CA GLY A 418 5.23 42.12 -10.35
C GLY A 418 6.63 42.53 -9.88
N GLY A 419 6.84 43.83 -9.60
CA GLY A 419 8.13 44.33 -9.12
C GLY A 419 8.57 43.72 -7.78
N ALA A 420 7.65 43.60 -6.82
CA ALA A 420 7.95 42.96 -5.53
C ALA A 420 8.22 41.45 -5.69
N PHE A 421 7.42 40.76 -6.49
CA PHE A 421 7.57 39.34 -6.75
C PHE A 421 8.94 39.01 -7.36
N PHE A 422 9.39 39.74 -8.39
CA PHE A 422 10.74 39.54 -8.96
C PHE A 422 11.85 39.83 -7.96
N LYS A 423 11.68 40.84 -7.10
CA LYS A 423 12.65 41.15 -6.05
C LYS A 423 12.77 40.00 -5.05
N ILE A 424 11.64 39.43 -4.61
CA ILE A 424 11.63 38.29 -3.70
C ILE A 424 12.28 37.06 -4.36
N LEU A 425 11.92 36.75 -5.61
CA LEU A 425 12.52 35.64 -6.35
C LEU A 425 14.04 35.78 -6.48
N ALA A 426 14.53 37.00 -6.75
CA ALA A 426 15.96 37.28 -6.87
C ALA A 426 16.73 37.18 -5.53
N GLN A 427 16.03 37.18 -4.39
CA GLN A 427 16.61 37.01 -3.07
C GLN A 427 16.63 35.55 -2.59
N LEU A 428 15.95 34.64 -3.30
CA LEU A 428 16.01 33.22 -2.99
C LEU A 428 17.41 32.66 -3.25
N ASP A 429 17.80 31.69 -2.42
CA ASP A 429 19.03 30.95 -2.67
C ASP A 429 18.89 30.19 -4.01
N PRO A 430 19.85 30.35 -4.94
CA PRO A 430 19.81 29.62 -6.21
C PRO A 430 19.87 28.11 -6.01
N ASP A 431 20.44 27.63 -4.91
CA ASP A 431 20.50 26.23 -4.51
C ASP A 431 19.18 25.81 -3.80
N PRO A 432 18.33 24.97 -4.42
CA PRO A 432 17.06 24.56 -3.83
C PRO A 432 17.20 23.87 -2.46
N SER A 433 18.33 23.21 -2.20
CA SER A 433 18.56 22.49 -0.94
C SER A 433 18.70 23.40 0.28
N LYS A 434 18.99 24.69 0.06
CA LYS A 434 19.12 25.71 1.09
C LYS A 434 17.85 26.51 1.34
N ARG A 435 16.85 26.39 0.45
CA ARG A 435 15.60 27.14 0.56
C ARG A 435 14.77 26.65 1.75
N THR A 436 14.06 27.59 2.37
CA THR A 436 13.13 27.34 3.48
C THR A 436 11.77 27.96 3.18
N PHE A 437 10.74 27.57 3.92
CA PHE A 437 9.40 28.13 3.80
C PHE A 437 8.74 28.27 5.18
N SER A 438 7.83 29.24 5.31
CA SER A 438 7.02 29.47 6.52
C SER A 438 7.82 29.52 7.83
N GLY A 439 9.05 30.06 7.78
CA GLY A 439 9.93 30.18 8.95
C GLY A 439 10.52 28.87 9.44
N LEU A 440 10.33 27.75 8.74
CA LEU A 440 10.96 26.48 9.10
C LEU A 440 12.48 26.56 8.91
N ILE A 441 13.20 25.88 9.80
CA ILE A 441 14.66 25.78 9.78
C ILE A 441 15.03 24.33 9.52
N ARG A 442 16.04 24.10 8.69
CA ARG A 442 16.59 22.77 8.41
C ARG A 442 17.52 22.34 9.55
N GLY A 443 17.44 21.07 9.91
CA GLY A 443 18.35 20.42 10.84
C GLY A 443 19.74 20.16 10.24
N PRO A 444 20.69 19.64 11.03
CA PRO A 444 22.04 19.30 10.55
C PRO A 444 22.06 18.22 9.45
N ASP A 445 21.01 17.41 9.37
CA ASP A 445 20.78 16.40 8.33
C ASP A 445 20.11 16.97 7.06
N GLY A 446 19.88 18.29 7.02
CA GLY A 446 19.22 18.99 5.93
C GLY A 446 17.69 18.90 5.94
N ARG A 447 17.08 18.17 6.87
CA ARG A 447 15.62 17.94 6.91
C ARG A 447 14.89 18.99 7.74
N PHE A 448 13.61 19.20 7.46
CA PHE A 448 12.72 19.93 8.36
C PHE A 448 12.23 19.04 9.50
N SER A 449 11.89 19.66 10.63
CA SER A 449 11.30 18.97 11.78
C SER A 449 10.00 18.25 11.39
N ASP A 450 9.92 16.96 11.71
CA ASP A 450 8.70 16.15 11.56
C ASP A 450 7.52 16.75 12.33
N ASP A 451 7.78 17.28 13.54
CA ASP A 451 6.75 17.92 14.38
C ASP A 451 6.14 19.14 13.67
N ALA A 452 6.99 19.96 13.03
CA ALA A 452 6.54 21.16 12.35
C ALA A 452 5.79 20.85 11.04
N LEU A 453 6.27 19.85 10.27
CA LEU A 453 5.58 19.39 9.06
C LEU A 453 4.20 18.79 9.40
N ALA A 454 4.14 17.95 10.43
CA ALA A 454 2.88 17.37 10.91
C ALA A 454 1.92 18.46 11.40
N ASP A 455 2.40 19.47 12.13
CA ASP A 455 1.55 20.57 12.59
C ASP A 455 0.92 21.36 11.43
N ILE A 456 1.70 21.68 10.39
CA ILE A 456 1.21 22.33 9.17
C ILE A 456 0.10 21.50 8.52
N LEU A 457 0.34 20.19 8.33
CA LEU A 457 -0.60 19.29 7.64
C LEU A 457 -1.85 19.00 8.47
N HIS A 458 -1.72 18.82 9.79
CA HIS A 458 -2.85 18.68 10.71
C HIS A 458 -3.72 19.94 10.73
N SER A 459 -3.10 21.12 10.82
CA SER A 459 -3.82 22.40 10.77
C SER A 459 -4.55 22.57 9.44
N ALA A 460 -3.92 22.23 8.32
CA ALA A 460 -4.57 22.27 7.01
C ALA A 460 -5.76 21.29 6.89
N THR A 461 -5.70 20.16 7.60
CA THR A 461 -6.79 19.16 7.67
C THR A 461 -7.98 19.67 8.50
N GLU A 462 -7.71 20.37 9.60
CA GLU A 462 -8.76 20.94 10.47
C GLU A 462 -9.47 22.14 9.85
N ASN A 463 -8.73 22.99 9.15
CA ASN A 463 -9.27 24.20 8.57
C ASN A 463 -10.20 23.88 7.40
N ALA A 464 -11.46 24.27 7.52
CA ALA A 464 -12.42 24.17 6.43
C ALA A 464 -12.01 25.10 5.27
N ALA A 465 -11.99 24.56 4.06
CA ALA A 465 -11.83 25.38 2.87
C ALA A 465 -13.00 26.35 2.69
N GLY A 466 -12.79 27.42 1.93
CA GLY A 466 -13.87 28.31 1.49
C GLY A 466 -14.79 27.64 0.47
N ALA A 467 -16.06 28.06 0.41
CA ALA A 467 -16.99 27.63 -0.62
C ALA A 467 -16.69 28.29 -1.98
N TYR A 468 -16.86 27.55 -3.07
CA TYR A 468 -17.03 28.15 -4.39
C TYR A 468 -18.28 29.03 -4.39
N ARG A 469 -18.15 30.29 -4.83
CA ARG A 469 -19.28 31.21 -5.04
C ARG A 469 -18.79 32.55 -5.59
N ALA A 470 -19.74 33.27 -6.21
CA ALA A 470 -19.62 34.72 -6.36
C ALA A 470 -19.44 35.39 -4.99
N ARG A 471 -18.67 36.48 -4.95
CA ARG A 471 -18.27 37.18 -3.71
C ARG A 471 -17.65 36.20 -2.70
N GLY A 472 -16.77 35.32 -3.18
CA GLY A 472 -16.09 34.28 -2.40
C GLY A 472 -14.57 34.47 -2.27
N THR A 473 -13.95 35.35 -3.05
CA THR A 473 -12.48 35.49 -3.13
C THR A 473 -11.92 36.45 -2.09
N PRO A 474 -10.90 36.08 -1.30
CA PRO A 474 -10.24 36.97 -0.33
C PRO A 474 -9.85 38.33 -0.92
N ALA A 475 -10.02 39.40 -0.14
CA ALA A 475 -9.70 40.76 -0.57
C ALA A 475 -8.21 40.94 -0.94
N ALA A 476 -7.33 40.24 -0.22
CA ALA A 476 -5.88 40.24 -0.47
C ALA A 476 -5.50 39.80 -1.89
N LEU A 477 -6.33 38.96 -2.53
CA LEU A 477 -6.06 38.40 -3.86
C LEU A 477 -6.55 39.29 -5.01
N LYS A 478 -7.06 40.50 -4.73
CA LYS A 478 -7.56 41.45 -5.74
C LYS A 478 -6.61 41.62 -6.93
N VAL A 479 -5.34 41.90 -6.65
CA VAL A 479 -4.34 42.15 -7.71
C VAL A 479 -4.12 40.92 -8.59
N ILE A 480 -4.20 39.72 -8.01
CA ILE A 480 -4.05 38.43 -8.71
C ILE A 480 -5.27 38.15 -9.61
N GLU A 481 -6.47 38.43 -9.11
CA GLU A 481 -7.72 38.31 -9.89
C GLU A 481 -7.75 39.28 -11.07
N VAL A 482 -7.37 40.55 -10.84
CA VAL A 482 -7.27 41.56 -11.90
C VAL A 482 -6.28 41.14 -12.99
N LEU A 483 -5.10 40.65 -12.59
CA LEU A 483 -4.11 40.08 -13.51
C LEU A 483 -4.68 38.90 -14.31
N GLY A 484 -5.45 38.01 -13.65
CA GLY A 484 -6.10 36.88 -14.30
C GLY A 484 -7.11 37.26 -15.37
N ILE A 485 -7.97 38.24 -15.08
CA ILE A 485 -8.95 38.77 -16.05
C ILE A 485 -8.21 39.43 -17.22
N GLN A 486 -7.23 40.29 -16.96
CA GLN A 486 -6.45 40.96 -17.99
C GLN A 486 -5.71 39.96 -18.90
N GLN A 487 -5.11 38.93 -18.31
CA GLN A 487 -4.47 37.84 -19.04
C GLN A 487 -5.44 37.12 -19.97
N ALA A 488 -6.62 36.74 -19.46
CA ALA A 488 -7.61 36.02 -20.25
C ALA A 488 -8.08 36.85 -21.46
N ARG A 489 -8.23 38.17 -21.27
CA ARG A 489 -8.53 39.12 -22.36
C ARG A 489 -7.39 39.19 -23.38
N GLN A 490 -6.14 39.25 -22.94
CA GLN A 490 -4.97 39.28 -23.83
C GLN A 490 -4.86 38.01 -24.67
N TRP A 491 -5.15 36.85 -24.08
CA TRP A 491 -5.25 35.60 -24.82
C TRP A 491 -6.48 35.53 -25.72
N GLY A 492 -7.45 36.43 -25.61
CA GLY A 492 -8.73 36.35 -26.35
C GLY A 492 -9.46 35.05 -26.04
N VAL A 493 -9.56 34.70 -24.76
CA VAL A 493 -10.32 33.52 -24.29
C VAL A 493 -11.80 33.70 -24.65
N CYS A 494 -12.48 32.59 -24.97
CA CYS A 494 -13.90 32.57 -25.33
C CYS A 494 -14.83 33.15 -24.23
N THR A 495 -16.09 33.38 -24.57
CA THR A 495 -17.11 33.78 -23.58
C THR A 495 -17.62 32.55 -22.81
N MET A 496 -18.33 32.79 -21.70
CA MET A 496 -18.93 31.73 -20.90
C MET A 496 -19.87 30.83 -21.72
N ASN A 497 -20.70 31.42 -22.59
CA ASN A 497 -21.64 30.66 -23.42
C ASN A 497 -20.96 29.88 -24.54
N GLU A 498 -19.88 30.41 -25.14
CA GLU A 498 -19.07 29.67 -26.12
C GLU A 498 -18.42 28.44 -25.48
N PHE A 499 -17.89 28.58 -24.26
CA PHE A 499 -17.30 27.47 -23.53
C PHE A 499 -18.33 26.40 -23.17
N ARG A 500 -19.53 26.80 -22.74
CA ARG A 500 -20.65 25.87 -22.50
C ARG A 500 -21.04 25.12 -23.77
N GLN A 501 -21.17 25.81 -24.89
CA GLN A 501 -21.48 25.19 -26.18
C GLN A 501 -20.41 24.17 -26.58
N TYR A 502 -19.12 24.49 -26.42
CA TYR A 502 -18.01 23.58 -26.66
C TYR A 502 -18.11 22.29 -25.82
N LEU A 503 -18.51 22.40 -24.56
CA LEU A 503 -18.72 21.25 -23.66
C LEU A 503 -20.02 20.48 -23.93
N GLY A 504 -20.85 20.92 -24.88
CA GLY A 504 -22.18 20.36 -25.15
C GLY A 504 -23.24 20.73 -24.11
N LEU A 505 -23.03 21.78 -23.32
CA LEU A 505 -23.96 22.28 -22.32
C LEU A 505 -24.92 23.34 -22.94
N LYS A 506 -26.14 23.43 -22.40
CA LYS A 506 -27.10 24.49 -22.76
C LYS A 506 -26.50 25.86 -22.45
N THR A 507 -26.48 26.79 -23.40
CA THR A 507 -26.08 28.18 -23.14
C THR A 507 -27.07 28.88 -22.19
N PHE A 508 -26.59 29.87 -21.44
CA PHE A 508 -27.44 30.69 -20.59
C PHE A 508 -28.19 31.72 -21.43
N SER A 509 -29.50 31.84 -21.20
CA SER A 509 -30.36 32.80 -21.89
C SER A 509 -30.53 34.12 -21.11
N THR A 510 -30.30 34.09 -19.79
CA THR A 510 -30.37 35.25 -18.89
C THR A 510 -29.27 35.18 -17.82
N PHE A 511 -29.01 36.29 -17.14
CA PHE A 511 -28.08 36.32 -16.00
C PHE A 511 -28.60 35.52 -14.81
N GLU A 512 -29.91 35.43 -14.62
CA GLU A 512 -30.54 34.61 -13.58
C GLU A 512 -30.35 33.10 -13.81
N GLU A 513 -30.28 32.65 -15.08
CA GLU A 513 -29.93 31.25 -15.38
C GLU A 513 -28.46 30.94 -15.01
N TRP A 514 -27.56 31.92 -15.10
CA TRP A 514 -26.15 31.78 -14.73
C TRP A 514 -25.93 31.84 -13.21
N ASN A 515 -26.56 32.81 -12.54
CA ASN A 515 -26.55 32.94 -11.10
C ASN A 515 -27.93 33.40 -10.59
N PRO A 516 -28.62 32.59 -9.76
CA PRO A 516 -29.97 32.90 -9.32
C PRO A 516 -30.04 34.01 -8.25
N ASP A 517 -28.91 34.43 -7.67
CA ASP A 517 -28.88 35.57 -6.75
C ASP A 517 -29.15 36.87 -7.53
N PRO A 518 -30.26 37.58 -7.24
CA PRO A 518 -30.64 38.78 -7.98
C PRO A 518 -29.62 39.90 -7.84
N GLU A 519 -28.83 39.99 -6.75
CA GLU A 519 -27.78 41.00 -6.63
C GLU A 519 -26.60 40.70 -7.56
N ILE A 520 -26.18 39.44 -7.63
CA ILE A 520 -25.07 39.00 -8.48
C ILE A 520 -25.47 39.10 -9.95
N ALA A 521 -26.65 38.60 -10.32
CA ALA A 521 -27.18 38.68 -11.68
C ALA A 521 -27.33 40.15 -12.13
N ASN A 522 -27.86 41.03 -11.27
CA ASN A 522 -27.98 42.45 -11.61
C ASN A 522 -26.63 43.16 -11.74
N ALA A 523 -25.65 42.86 -10.88
CA ALA A 523 -24.30 43.40 -11.00
C ALA A 523 -23.66 43.00 -12.34
N ALA A 524 -23.71 41.70 -12.69
CA ALA A 524 -23.20 41.21 -13.97
C ALA A 524 -23.98 41.80 -15.17
N ARG A 525 -25.30 41.94 -15.06
CA ARG A 525 -26.13 42.60 -16.09
C ARG A 525 -25.69 44.03 -16.37
N ARG A 526 -25.34 44.80 -15.34
CA ARG A 526 -24.86 46.18 -15.52
C ARG A 526 -23.46 46.24 -16.12
N LEU A 527 -22.61 45.26 -15.83
CA LEU A 527 -21.24 45.20 -16.33
C LEU A 527 -21.14 44.67 -17.77
N TYR A 528 -21.90 43.63 -18.10
CA TYR A 528 -21.80 42.92 -19.39
C TYR A 528 -22.95 43.24 -20.34
N ILE A 529 -24.05 43.83 -19.87
CA ILE A 529 -25.27 44.22 -20.62
C ILE A 529 -26.08 43.03 -21.16
N HIS A 530 -25.44 42.11 -21.87
CA HIS A 530 -26.01 40.89 -22.43
C HIS A 530 -25.29 39.64 -21.90
N ILE A 531 -26.00 38.52 -21.71
CA ILE A 531 -25.42 37.30 -21.11
C ILE A 531 -24.29 36.71 -21.97
N ASP A 532 -24.37 36.81 -23.29
CA ASP A 532 -23.33 36.34 -24.20
C ASP A 532 -22.02 37.15 -24.12
N ASN A 533 -22.03 38.35 -23.53
CA ASN A 533 -20.83 39.14 -23.30
C ASN A 533 -20.07 38.72 -22.03
N LEU A 534 -20.61 37.80 -21.22
CA LEU A 534 -19.99 37.36 -19.98
C LEU A 534 -18.67 36.62 -20.28
N GLU A 535 -17.57 37.19 -19.80
CA GLU A 535 -16.23 36.63 -19.96
C GLU A 535 -16.10 35.26 -19.26
N LEU A 536 -15.29 34.34 -19.83
CA LEU A 536 -15.12 33.02 -19.22
C LEU A 536 -14.58 33.08 -17.79
N TYR A 537 -13.60 33.95 -17.52
CA TYR A 537 -13.02 34.08 -16.18
C TYR A 537 -14.09 34.39 -15.13
N THR A 538 -14.80 35.51 -15.28
CA THR A 538 -15.87 35.91 -14.37
C THR A 538 -17.02 34.91 -14.38
N GLY A 539 -17.35 34.38 -15.55
CA GLY A 539 -18.42 33.40 -15.74
C GLY A 539 -18.20 32.13 -14.92
N LEU A 540 -16.99 31.58 -14.91
CA LEU A 540 -16.64 30.39 -14.13
C LEU A 540 -16.60 30.65 -12.63
N GLN A 541 -15.98 31.75 -12.20
CA GLN A 541 -15.78 32.05 -10.77
C GLN A 541 -17.08 32.42 -10.05
N CYS A 542 -18.06 32.97 -10.78
CA CYS A 542 -19.31 33.45 -10.21
C CYS A 542 -20.55 32.65 -10.66
N GLU A 543 -20.38 31.53 -11.37
CA GLU A 543 -21.51 30.62 -11.70
C GLU A 543 -22.17 30.10 -10.42
N ALA A 544 -23.48 29.89 -10.47
CA ALA A 544 -24.17 29.14 -9.42
C ALA A 544 -23.54 27.76 -9.24
N THR A 545 -23.34 27.36 -7.98
CA THR A 545 -22.74 26.06 -7.67
C THR A 545 -23.76 24.93 -7.75
N MET A 546 -23.26 23.75 -8.13
CA MET A 546 -24.07 22.54 -8.11
C MET A 546 -24.41 22.16 -6.65
N PRO A 547 -25.68 21.81 -6.35
CA PRO A 547 -26.02 21.26 -5.05
C PRO A 547 -25.29 19.94 -4.82
N LEU A 548 -24.99 19.65 -3.55
CA LEU A 548 -24.41 18.37 -3.16
C LEU A 548 -25.37 17.22 -3.45
N SER A 549 -24.81 16.08 -3.83
CA SER A 549 -25.51 14.79 -3.96
C SER A 549 -24.60 13.68 -3.47
N GLU A 550 -25.07 12.46 -3.23
CA GLU A 550 -24.19 11.37 -2.76
C GLU A 550 -22.91 11.22 -3.61
N GLY A 551 -23.00 11.41 -4.92
CA GLY A 551 -21.88 11.35 -5.88
C GLY A 551 -21.17 12.69 -6.16
N LEU A 552 -21.41 13.75 -5.39
CA LEU A 552 -20.76 15.06 -5.59
C LEU A 552 -20.55 15.79 -4.25
N ARG A 553 -19.27 16.04 -3.94
CA ARG A 553 -18.80 16.86 -2.82
C ARG A 553 -18.01 18.08 -3.23
N PHE A 554 -17.65 18.19 -4.51
CA PHE A 554 -16.84 19.29 -5.03
C PHE A 554 -17.56 20.65 -5.06
N ALA A 555 -18.89 20.66 -5.21
CA ALA A 555 -19.75 21.85 -5.07
C ALA A 555 -19.32 23.12 -5.84
N CYS A 556 -18.69 22.98 -7.01
CA CYS A 556 -18.34 24.12 -7.87
C CYS A 556 -19.43 24.40 -8.93
N GLY A 557 -19.19 25.36 -9.82
CA GLY A 557 -20.11 25.70 -10.92
C GLY A 557 -20.43 24.52 -11.85
N TYR A 558 -21.60 24.51 -12.48
CA TYR A 558 -22.02 23.45 -13.40
C TYR A 558 -21.05 23.28 -14.58
N THR A 559 -20.63 24.40 -15.17
CA THR A 559 -19.69 24.42 -16.29
C THR A 559 -18.31 23.96 -15.84
N MET A 560 -17.86 24.46 -14.69
CA MET A 560 -16.57 24.11 -14.10
C MET A 560 -16.48 22.60 -13.78
N THR A 561 -17.53 22.03 -13.17
CA THR A 561 -17.60 20.61 -12.84
C THR A 561 -17.47 19.73 -14.09
N ARG A 562 -18.25 20.03 -15.15
CA ARG A 562 -18.20 19.27 -16.41
C ARG A 562 -16.84 19.37 -17.10
N ALA A 563 -16.22 20.55 -17.07
CA ALA A 563 -14.93 20.79 -17.71
C ALA A 563 -13.80 20.04 -16.98
N ILE A 564 -13.72 20.15 -15.64
CA ILE A 564 -12.69 19.49 -14.83
C ILE A 564 -12.76 17.97 -14.96
N LEU A 565 -13.95 17.37 -14.95
CA LEU A 565 -14.08 15.91 -15.13
C LEU A 565 -13.60 15.45 -16.51
N GLY A 566 -13.81 16.25 -17.55
CA GLY A 566 -13.30 15.97 -18.90
C GLY A 566 -11.77 16.09 -18.96
N ASP A 567 -11.23 17.16 -18.40
CA ASP A 567 -9.79 17.43 -18.42
C ASP A 567 -9.00 16.45 -17.55
N ALA A 568 -9.48 16.12 -16.35
CA ALA A 568 -8.87 15.11 -15.49
C ALA A 568 -8.71 13.76 -16.20
N ILE A 569 -9.72 13.34 -16.98
CA ILE A 569 -9.61 12.12 -17.80
C ILE A 569 -8.60 12.27 -18.94
N ALA A 570 -8.59 13.42 -19.62
CA ALA A 570 -7.64 13.67 -20.72
C ALA A 570 -6.18 13.66 -20.21
N LEU A 571 -5.91 14.30 -19.07
CA LEU A 571 -4.61 14.35 -18.41
C LEU A 571 -4.07 12.96 -18.07
N VAL A 572 -4.91 12.10 -17.50
CA VAL A 572 -4.52 10.76 -17.07
C VAL A 572 -4.39 9.82 -18.25
N ARG A 573 -5.41 9.77 -19.12
CA ARG A 573 -5.47 8.83 -20.24
C ARG A 573 -4.52 9.22 -21.38
N GLY A 574 -4.23 10.51 -21.53
CA GLY A 574 -3.30 11.03 -22.53
C GLY A 574 -1.84 10.69 -22.24
N ASP A 575 -1.47 10.45 -20.97
CA ASP A 575 -0.08 10.22 -20.59
C ASP A 575 0.36 8.76 -20.81
N ARG A 576 1.37 8.57 -21.66
CA ARG A 576 1.98 7.27 -21.96
C ARG A 576 2.48 6.54 -20.71
N PHE A 577 3.11 7.28 -19.80
CA PHE A 577 3.74 6.72 -18.60
C PHE A 577 2.76 6.40 -17.47
N TYR A 578 1.48 6.77 -17.59
CA TYR A 578 0.41 6.27 -16.73
C TYR A 578 -0.46 5.23 -17.42
N THR A 579 -0.19 4.94 -18.70
CA THR A 579 -0.97 4.03 -19.50
C THR A 579 -0.08 2.93 -20.08
N THR A 580 0.40 3.05 -21.32
CA THR A 580 1.14 1.98 -22.03
C THR A 580 2.48 1.63 -21.40
N ASP A 581 3.17 2.59 -20.78
CA ASP A 581 4.48 2.38 -20.15
C ASP A 581 4.44 2.23 -18.63
N PHE A 582 3.25 2.26 -18.03
CA PHE A 582 3.08 2.00 -16.59
C PHE A 582 3.12 0.49 -16.31
N THR A 583 4.32 -0.09 -16.34
CA THR A 583 4.51 -1.54 -16.26
C THR A 583 5.56 -1.92 -15.20
N PRO A 584 5.51 -3.14 -14.63
CA PRO A 584 6.57 -3.67 -13.78
C PRO A 584 7.96 -3.65 -14.45
N ALA A 585 8.03 -3.73 -15.78
CA ALA A 585 9.29 -3.65 -16.51
C ALA A 585 9.95 -2.26 -16.40
N ASN A 586 9.16 -1.17 -16.39
CA ASN A 586 9.69 0.19 -16.24
C ASN A 586 9.81 0.62 -14.76
N LEU A 587 8.91 0.15 -13.89
CA LEU A 587 8.84 0.59 -12.49
C LEU A 587 9.54 -0.35 -11.50
N THR A 588 9.99 -1.54 -11.94
CA THR A 588 10.21 -2.74 -11.11
C THR A 588 8.91 -3.37 -10.61
N THR A 589 8.94 -4.66 -10.28
CA THR A 589 7.76 -5.37 -9.75
C THR A 589 7.37 -4.81 -8.39
N TRP A 590 8.35 -4.57 -7.52
CA TRP A 590 8.13 -3.92 -6.24
C TRP A 590 7.61 -2.48 -6.41
N GLY A 591 8.28 -1.67 -7.24
CA GLY A 591 7.90 -0.27 -7.43
C GLY A 591 6.50 -0.13 -8.04
N TYR A 592 6.12 -1.00 -8.98
CA TYR A 592 4.74 -1.07 -9.47
C TYR A 592 3.77 -1.38 -8.33
N GLN A 593 4.03 -2.43 -7.52
CA GLN A 593 3.14 -2.77 -6.40
C GLN A 593 3.04 -1.68 -5.34
N ASP A 594 4.12 -0.95 -5.03
CA ASP A 594 4.06 0.09 -4.00
C ASP A 594 3.09 1.22 -4.37
N THR A 595 2.92 1.47 -5.67
CA THR A 595 1.95 2.47 -6.17
C THR A 595 0.49 2.01 -6.16
N MET A 596 0.23 0.70 -5.97
CA MET A 596 -1.12 0.15 -6.03
C MET A 596 -1.98 0.59 -4.86
N ARG A 597 -3.28 0.75 -5.10
CA ARG A 597 -4.25 1.17 -4.08
C ARG A 597 -4.67 -0.03 -3.24
N ASP A 598 -4.85 0.19 -1.93
CA ASP A 598 -5.47 -0.77 -1.03
C ASP A 598 -6.82 -0.23 -0.52
N PRO A 599 -7.97 -0.72 -1.05
CA PRO A 599 -9.30 -0.31 -0.59
C PRO A 599 -9.56 -0.49 0.92
N ASN A 600 -8.79 -1.34 1.61
CA ASN A 600 -8.99 -1.67 3.02
C ASN A 600 -8.08 -0.88 3.98
N ASN A 601 -7.32 0.10 3.50
CA ASN A 601 -6.38 0.88 4.32
C ASN A 601 -7.02 1.91 5.26
N GLY A 602 -8.34 1.82 5.48
CA GLY A 602 -9.10 2.77 6.29
C GLY A 602 -9.44 4.08 5.59
N GLY A 603 -8.80 4.41 4.46
CA GLY A 603 -9.09 5.57 3.61
C GLY A 603 -9.75 5.21 2.27
N LEU A 604 -10.32 4.01 2.14
CA LEU A 604 -11.00 3.51 0.94
C LEU A 604 -10.14 3.52 -0.34
N GLY A 605 -8.85 3.21 -0.19
CA GLY A 605 -7.91 3.18 -1.31
C GLY A 605 -7.21 4.51 -1.59
N GLY A 606 -7.31 5.48 -0.68
CA GLY A 606 -6.44 6.65 -0.69
C GLY A 606 -4.96 6.27 -0.56
N ASN A 607 -4.07 6.95 -1.28
CA ASN A 607 -2.62 6.78 -1.20
C ASN A 607 -1.95 7.81 -0.27
N LEU A 608 -2.61 8.92 0.08
CA LEU A 608 -2.06 9.88 1.07
C LEU A 608 -1.88 9.28 2.48
N PRO A 609 -2.79 8.41 2.98
CA PRO A 609 -2.59 7.73 4.25
C PRO A 609 -1.25 6.98 4.31
N LYS A 610 -0.88 6.27 3.23
CA LYS A 610 0.39 5.57 3.11
C LYS A 610 1.58 6.54 3.24
N LEU A 611 1.59 7.63 2.49
CA LEU A 611 2.72 8.57 2.52
C LEU A 611 2.84 9.30 3.86
N LEU A 612 1.73 9.71 4.49
CA LEU A 612 1.75 10.38 5.79
C LEU A 612 2.27 9.45 6.89
N THR A 613 1.75 8.21 6.94
CA THR A 613 2.17 7.22 7.94
C THR A 613 3.60 6.72 7.71
N ARG A 614 4.10 6.70 6.48
CA ARG A 614 5.49 6.32 6.16
C ARG A 614 6.50 7.40 6.53
N HIS A 615 6.20 8.66 6.22
CA HIS A 615 7.17 9.77 6.32
C HIS A 615 7.02 10.62 7.58
N LEU A 616 5.93 10.45 8.32
CA LEU A 616 5.66 11.03 9.64
C LEU A 616 5.03 9.97 10.58
N PRO A 617 5.68 8.81 10.77
CA PRO A 617 5.08 7.63 11.42
C PRO A 617 4.69 7.85 12.87
N ARG A 618 5.30 8.82 13.56
CA ARG A 618 4.97 9.17 14.94
C ARG A 618 3.74 10.06 15.05
N HIS A 619 3.39 10.77 13.99
CA HIS A 619 2.37 11.81 13.99
C HIS A 619 1.05 11.37 13.39
N TYR A 620 1.05 10.29 12.58
CA TYR A 620 -0.14 9.76 11.94
C TYR A 620 -0.43 8.33 12.41
N PRO A 621 -1.31 8.16 13.41
CA PRO A 621 -1.84 6.84 13.78
C PRO A 621 -2.67 6.23 12.66
N PHE A 622 -2.55 4.91 12.46
CA PHE A 622 -3.19 4.16 11.37
C PHE A 622 -4.71 4.33 11.24
N ASN A 623 -5.42 4.67 12.33
CA ASN A 623 -6.88 4.82 12.35
C ASN A 623 -7.33 6.26 12.60
N SER A 624 -6.44 7.24 12.48
CA SER A 624 -6.82 8.66 12.60
C SER A 624 -7.47 9.16 11.33
N VAL A 625 -8.55 9.93 11.43
CA VAL A 625 -9.14 10.62 10.27
C VAL A 625 -8.18 11.62 9.63
N TYR A 626 -7.19 12.10 10.38
CA TYR A 626 -6.10 12.94 9.85
C TYR A 626 -5.18 12.15 8.91
N ALA A 627 -5.06 10.84 9.10
CA ALA A 627 -4.32 9.97 8.19
C ALA A 627 -5.22 9.47 7.06
N CYS A 628 -6.41 8.93 7.39
CA CYS A 628 -7.27 8.20 6.46
C CYS A 628 -8.06 9.10 5.50
N TYR A 629 -8.45 10.30 5.93
CA TYR A 629 -9.34 11.20 5.16
C TYR A 629 -8.91 12.67 5.24
N PRO A 630 -7.63 13.00 4.97
CA PRO A 630 -7.07 14.33 5.26
C PRO A 630 -7.65 15.47 4.38
N PHE A 631 -8.34 15.13 3.28
CA PHE A 631 -9.04 16.10 2.43
C PHE A 631 -10.42 16.51 2.94
N PHE A 632 -10.89 15.93 4.05
CA PHE A 632 -12.09 16.36 4.73
C PHE A 632 -11.74 16.83 6.13
N THR A 633 -12.55 17.75 6.67
CA THR A 633 -12.37 18.13 8.07
C THR A 633 -12.69 16.95 8.99
N PRO A 634 -12.03 16.83 10.15
CA PRO A 634 -12.30 15.74 11.11
C PRO A 634 -13.78 15.64 11.50
N GLN A 635 -14.45 16.79 11.69
CA GLN A 635 -15.88 16.84 12.00
C GLN A 635 -16.74 16.27 10.87
N LYS A 636 -16.46 16.63 9.61
CA LYS A 636 -17.19 16.10 8.44
C LYS A 636 -17.08 14.58 8.37
N MET A 637 -15.89 14.04 8.63
CA MET A 637 -15.69 12.60 8.61
C MET A 637 -16.29 11.90 9.83
N GLN A 638 -16.31 12.53 11.00
CA GLN A 638 -17.04 12.01 12.15
C GLN A 638 -18.52 11.82 11.85
N ASP A 639 -19.16 12.83 11.25
CA ASP A 639 -20.56 12.76 10.88
C ASP A 639 -20.80 11.65 9.83
N SER A 640 -19.94 11.56 8.81
CA SER A 640 -20.03 10.55 7.77
C SER A 640 -19.87 9.12 8.30
N LEU A 641 -18.80 8.87 9.05
CA LEU A 641 -18.47 7.55 9.58
C LEU A 641 -19.46 7.11 10.66
N THR A 642 -20.09 8.05 11.38
CA THR A 642 -21.19 7.77 12.30
C THR A 642 -22.44 7.31 11.55
N ARG A 643 -22.82 7.99 10.44
CA ARG A 643 -23.93 7.54 9.57
C ARG A 643 -23.67 6.15 8.98
N GLN A 644 -22.41 5.86 8.64
CA GLN A 644 -21.97 4.55 8.15
C GLN A 644 -21.85 3.47 9.25
N LYS A 645 -22.01 3.83 10.53
CA LYS A 645 -21.88 2.94 11.70
C LYS A 645 -20.50 2.29 11.88
N ILE A 646 -19.45 3.01 11.46
CA ILE A 646 -18.06 2.56 11.57
C ILE A 646 -17.15 3.56 12.31
N ALA A 647 -17.72 4.64 12.89
CA ALA A 647 -16.97 5.66 13.62
C ALA A 647 -16.09 5.09 14.75
N GLN A 648 -16.50 4.00 15.39
CA GLN A 648 -15.75 3.30 16.43
C GLN A 648 -14.41 2.72 15.96
N ASN A 649 -14.22 2.57 14.65
CA ASN A 649 -12.95 2.08 14.07
C ASN A 649 -11.93 3.21 13.90
N TYR A 650 -12.30 4.47 14.15
CA TYR A 650 -11.48 5.65 13.88
C TYR A 650 -11.29 6.54 15.11
N THR A 651 -10.25 7.38 15.05
CA THR A 651 -10.02 8.47 16.00
C THR A 651 -10.19 9.83 15.31
N PHE A 652 -10.78 10.79 16.03
CA PHE A 652 -11.17 12.11 15.48
C PHE A 652 -10.39 13.28 16.08
N THR A 653 -9.62 13.04 17.14
CA THR A 653 -8.81 14.05 17.81
C THR A 653 -7.52 14.31 17.04
N ARG A 654 -7.03 15.56 17.12
CA ARG A 654 -5.71 15.94 16.56
C ARG A 654 -4.64 14.97 17.07
N PRO A 655 -3.90 14.29 16.19
CA PRO A 655 -2.84 13.39 16.61
C PRO A 655 -1.73 14.13 17.35
N VAL A 656 -1.09 13.41 18.27
CA VAL A 656 0.11 13.85 18.97
C VAL A 656 1.26 12.91 18.63
N ALA A 657 2.46 13.45 18.54
CA ALA A 657 3.64 12.66 18.25
C ALA A 657 3.82 11.55 19.30
N THR A 658 3.90 10.30 18.87
CA THR A 658 4.22 9.19 19.76
C THR A 658 5.66 9.33 20.27
N PRO A 659 5.96 8.91 21.51
CA PRO A 659 7.34 8.88 22.00
C PRO A 659 8.22 7.97 21.13
N ILE A 660 9.48 8.36 20.95
CA ILE A 660 10.47 7.50 20.29
C ILE A 660 10.70 6.28 21.19
N PRO A 661 10.60 5.04 20.65
CA PRO A 661 10.86 3.83 21.43
C PRO A 661 12.27 3.86 22.04
N LYS A 662 12.37 3.48 23.31
CA LYS A 662 13.66 3.32 23.98
C LYS A 662 14.20 1.92 23.72
N VAL A 663 15.43 1.81 23.22
CA VAL A 663 16.00 0.53 22.78
C VAL A 663 16.79 -0.15 23.91
N LEU A 664 16.54 -1.44 24.11
CA LEU A 664 17.35 -2.31 24.98
C LEU A 664 18.18 -3.25 24.11
N ASN A 665 19.50 -3.13 24.21
CA ASN A 665 20.46 -3.88 23.38
C ASN A 665 21.21 -4.98 24.15
N THR A 666 20.87 -5.27 25.41
CA THR A 666 21.54 -6.28 26.25
C THR A 666 20.54 -7.21 26.94
N PHE A 667 20.93 -8.46 27.24
CA PHE A 667 20.04 -9.32 28.03
C PHE A 667 19.91 -8.89 29.47
N THR A 668 20.85 -8.11 30.01
CA THR A 668 20.66 -7.49 31.33
C THR A 668 19.43 -6.58 31.34
N GLY A 669 19.35 -5.64 30.39
CA GLY A 669 18.20 -4.73 30.27
C GLY A 669 16.92 -5.46 29.88
N ILE A 670 17.00 -6.36 28.90
CA ILE A 670 15.83 -7.11 28.42
C ILE A 670 15.27 -7.98 29.55
N LYS A 671 16.10 -8.73 30.29
CA LYS A 671 15.62 -9.56 31.41
C LYS A 671 15.04 -8.73 32.54
N TYR A 672 15.59 -7.55 32.82
CA TYR A 672 14.99 -6.66 33.82
C TYR A 672 13.56 -6.28 33.43
N ALA A 673 13.37 -5.84 32.17
CA ALA A 673 12.04 -5.47 31.68
C ALA A 673 11.09 -6.67 31.57
N PHE A 674 11.56 -7.82 31.09
CA PHE A 674 10.71 -8.97 30.77
C PHE A 674 10.36 -9.84 31.99
N ASN A 675 10.99 -9.63 33.15
CA ASN A 675 10.70 -10.37 34.38
C ASN A 675 9.77 -9.62 35.35
N ASP A 676 9.46 -8.36 35.09
CA ASP A 676 8.66 -7.53 35.99
C ASP A 676 7.36 -7.07 35.33
N PRO A 677 6.32 -7.93 35.28
CA PRO A 677 5.03 -7.60 34.68
C PRO A 677 4.29 -6.50 35.45
N SER A 678 4.75 -6.11 36.65
CA SER A 678 4.18 -4.97 37.39
C SER A 678 4.65 -3.61 36.86
N LYS A 679 5.77 -3.58 36.13
CA LYS A 679 6.37 -2.35 35.60
C LYS A 679 6.34 -2.27 34.07
N PHE A 680 6.39 -3.40 33.40
CA PHE A 680 6.51 -3.47 31.94
C PHE A 680 5.47 -4.44 31.38
N HIS A 681 4.46 -3.89 30.72
CA HIS A 681 3.42 -4.68 30.08
C HIS A 681 3.81 -4.99 28.63
N THR A 682 3.30 -6.10 28.12
CA THR A 682 3.29 -6.39 26.69
C THR A 682 2.52 -5.33 25.92
N ALA A 683 3.03 -4.93 24.76
CA ALA A 683 2.31 -4.01 23.87
C ALA A 683 1.24 -4.74 23.01
N TYR A 684 1.13 -6.07 23.12
CA TYR A 684 0.31 -6.95 22.27
C TYR A 684 -1.19 -6.79 22.52
N GLN A 685 -1.95 -6.31 21.53
CA GLN A 685 -3.42 -6.25 21.61
C GLN A 685 -4.07 -7.60 21.28
N MET A 686 -3.95 -8.57 22.20
CA MET A 686 -4.53 -9.90 22.03
C MET A 686 -5.92 -10.08 22.66
N SER A 687 -6.51 -9.00 23.20
CA SER A 687 -7.81 -9.04 23.89
C SER A 687 -8.94 -9.61 23.03
N GLY A 688 -8.82 -9.56 21.71
CA GLY A 688 -9.83 -10.14 20.83
C GLY A 688 -9.90 -11.68 20.79
N LEU A 689 -8.88 -12.40 21.28
CA LEU A 689 -8.90 -13.87 21.29
C LEU A 689 -9.88 -14.40 22.34
N GLY A 690 -10.58 -15.49 22.00
CA GLY A 690 -11.54 -16.13 22.90
C GLY A 690 -12.67 -15.20 23.31
N ASN A 691 -13.10 -14.34 22.39
CA ASN A 691 -14.16 -13.37 22.63
C ASN A 691 -13.88 -12.42 23.82
N GLY A 692 -12.69 -11.82 23.89
CA GLY A 692 -12.33 -10.91 24.98
C GLY A 692 -11.36 -11.49 26.00
N TYR A 693 -10.98 -12.77 25.90
CA TYR A 693 -10.22 -13.46 26.95
C TYR A 693 -8.74 -13.11 26.96
N GLY A 694 -8.10 -13.08 25.79
CA GLY A 694 -6.68 -12.76 25.63
C GLY A 694 -5.72 -13.97 25.58
N PHE A 695 -4.43 -13.68 25.63
CA PHE A 695 -3.34 -14.65 25.50
C PHE A 695 -2.56 -14.79 26.82
N MET A 696 -2.21 -16.02 27.19
CA MET A 696 -1.51 -16.32 28.44
C MET A 696 -0.25 -15.47 28.69
N LEU A 697 0.60 -15.23 27.69
CA LEU A 697 1.83 -14.42 27.86
C LEU A 697 1.58 -12.91 27.81
N ALA A 698 0.32 -12.47 27.73
CA ALA A 698 -0.08 -11.06 27.76
C ALA A 698 -0.93 -10.73 29.01
N PHE A 699 -1.06 -11.64 29.97
CA PHE A 699 -1.74 -11.40 31.24
C PHE A 699 -0.80 -10.75 32.26
N ASP A 700 -0.28 -9.57 31.92
CA ASP A 700 0.69 -8.85 32.76
C ASP A 700 0.04 -8.29 34.03
N ALA A 701 -1.23 -7.88 33.92
CA ALA A 701 -2.01 -7.38 35.04
C ALA A 701 -2.58 -8.49 35.95
N ASP A 702 -2.50 -9.77 35.56
CA ASP A 702 -3.04 -10.91 36.33
C ASP A 702 -2.09 -12.11 36.29
N VAL A 703 -1.10 -12.08 37.19
CA VAL A 703 -0.08 -13.12 37.34
C VAL A 703 -0.69 -14.50 37.63
N LYS A 704 -1.79 -14.56 38.38
CA LYS A 704 -2.45 -15.84 38.68
C LYS A 704 -3.07 -16.45 37.42
N LYS A 705 -3.72 -15.62 36.60
CA LYS A 705 -4.27 -16.04 35.31
C LYS A 705 -3.15 -16.46 34.35
N HIS A 706 -2.07 -15.70 34.27
CA HIS A 706 -0.88 -16.08 33.48
C HIS A 706 -0.37 -17.47 33.87
N ASP A 707 -0.07 -17.69 35.15
CA ASP A 707 0.55 -18.93 35.62
C ASP A 707 -0.37 -20.14 35.43
N ALA A 708 -1.67 -19.97 35.69
CA ALA A 708 -2.66 -21.02 35.48
C ALA A 708 -2.76 -21.44 34.01
N ASP A 709 -2.85 -20.47 33.09
CA ASP A 709 -2.97 -20.74 31.66
C ASP A 709 -1.68 -21.32 31.08
N LYS A 710 -0.52 -20.81 31.50
CA LYS A 710 0.80 -21.32 31.10
C LYS A 710 1.01 -22.75 31.57
N ALA A 711 0.65 -23.07 32.81
CA ALA A 711 0.74 -24.43 33.35
C ALA A 711 -0.21 -25.38 32.60
N LEU A 712 -1.44 -24.94 32.33
CA LEU A 712 -2.41 -25.72 31.57
C LEU A 712 -1.92 -26.01 30.14
N ALA A 713 -1.41 -24.99 29.45
CA ALA A 713 -0.86 -25.14 28.11
C ALA A 713 0.31 -26.13 28.08
N LEU A 714 1.25 -26.02 29.03
CA LEU A 714 2.38 -26.93 29.14
C LEU A 714 1.95 -28.36 29.48
N HIS A 715 0.98 -28.54 30.37
CA HIS A 715 0.47 -29.87 30.72
C HIS A 715 -0.22 -30.55 29.52
N ALA A 716 -0.99 -29.79 28.73
CA ALA A 716 -1.64 -30.33 27.54
C ALA A 716 -0.65 -30.62 26.39
N LEU A 717 0.37 -29.78 26.21
CA LEU A 717 1.41 -29.97 25.19
C LEU A 717 2.45 -31.02 25.57
N PHE A 718 2.74 -31.22 26.85
CA PHE A 718 3.73 -32.19 27.31
C PHE A 718 3.15 -33.07 28.42
N PRO A 719 2.14 -33.90 28.11
CA PRO A 719 1.46 -34.73 29.11
C PRO A 719 2.35 -35.82 29.72
N SER A 720 3.47 -36.14 29.08
CA SER A 720 4.47 -37.12 29.53
C SER A 720 5.90 -36.72 29.13
N GLN A 721 6.91 -37.35 29.74
CA GLN A 721 8.32 -37.15 29.38
C GLN A 721 8.61 -37.56 27.92
N ASP A 722 7.85 -38.52 27.37
CA ASP A 722 8.03 -39.02 25.99
C ASP A 722 7.39 -38.11 24.92
N SER A 723 6.66 -37.06 25.33
CA SER A 723 5.91 -36.20 24.39
C SER A 723 6.84 -35.55 23.37
N LEU A 724 7.99 -35.06 23.83
CA LEU A 724 8.96 -34.40 22.96
C LEU A 724 9.60 -35.37 21.95
N ASP A 725 9.84 -36.62 22.34
CA ASP A 725 10.37 -37.66 21.47
C ASP A 725 9.39 -38.03 20.37
N SER A 726 8.10 -38.10 20.71
CA SER A 726 7.01 -38.26 19.74
C SER A 726 6.99 -37.11 18.73
N TYR A 727 7.18 -35.87 19.19
CA TYR A 727 7.16 -34.69 18.31
C TYR A 727 8.38 -34.65 17.40
N ARG A 728 9.57 -34.93 17.92
CA ARG A 728 10.80 -35.08 17.12
C ARG A 728 10.63 -36.12 16.01
N ARG A 729 10.09 -37.29 16.35
CA ARG A 729 9.82 -38.35 15.38
C ARG A 729 8.82 -37.90 14.32
N TRP A 730 7.71 -37.29 14.73
CA TRP A 730 6.67 -36.84 13.82
C TRP A 730 7.17 -35.78 12.82
N TYR A 731 7.95 -34.79 13.28
CA TYR A 731 8.56 -33.78 12.41
C TYR A 731 9.52 -34.39 11.41
N ARG A 732 10.39 -35.31 11.87
CA ARG A 732 11.33 -36.03 11.01
C ARG A 732 10.59 -36.82 9.92
N GLU A 733 9.59 -37.62 10.31
CA GLU A 733 8.81 -38.45 9.39
C GLU A 733 8.02 -37.60 8.36
N ASN A 734 7.39 -36.50 8.81
CA ASN A 734 6.69 -35.59 7.89
C ASN A 734 7.63 -34.88 6.92
N ALA A 735 8.79 -34.41 7.38
CA ALA A 735 9.77 -33.79 6.50
C ALA A 735 10.28 -34.77 5.43
N ILE A 736 10.58 -36.01 5.80
CA ILE A 736 10.99 -37.07 4.86
C ILE A 736 9.87 -37.34 3.85
N GLN A 737 8.64 -37.54 4.33
CA GLN A 737 7.49 -37.82 3.48
C GLN A 737 7.26 -36.69 2.47
N ARG A 738 7.28 -35.44 2.91
CA ARG A 738 7.07 -34.29 2.05
C ARG A 738 8.16 -34.11 1.02
N ILE A 739 9.44 -34.25 1.39
CA ILE A 739 10.53 -34.19 0.41
C ILE A 739 10.31 -35.27 -0.65
N LYS A 740 9.93 -36.48 -0.27
CA LYS A 740 9.64 -37.56 -1.23
C LYS A 740 8.47 -37.23 -2.17
N GLU A 741 7.37 -36.70 -1.63
CA GLU A 741 6.14 -36.44 -2.38
C GLU A 741 6.19 -35.17 -3.24
N LYS A 742 6.94 -34.16 -2.78
CA LYS A 742 6.97 -32.82 -3.37
C LYS A 742 8.18 -32.57 -4.24
N SER A 743 9.20 -33.43 -4.19
CA SER A 743 10.35 -33.28 -5.09
C SER A 743 10.00 -33.64 -6.53
N TRP A 744 10.54 -32.90 -7.48
CA TRP A 744 10.36 -33.12 -8.91
C TRP A 744 11.71 -33.14 -9.66
N THR A 745 11.69 -33.56 -10.92
CA THR A 745 12.83 -33.54 -11.84
C THR A 745 12.43 -32.83 -13.13
N TYR A 746 13.39 -32.23 -13.82
CA TYR A 746 13.19 -31.75 -15.19
C TYR A 746 13.87 -32.71 -16.16
N ASP A 747 13.25 -32.92 -17.32
CA ASP A 747 13.87 -33.72 -18.38
C ASP A 747 15.20 -33.07 -18.83
N GLY A 748 16.26 -33.86 -18.89
CA GLY A 748 17.61 -33.40 -19.24
C GLY A 748 18.34 -32.55 -18.18
N VAL A 749 17.75 -32.26 -17.01
CA VAL A 749 18.41 -31.47 -15.94
C VAL A 749 18.76 -32.39 -14.76
N PRO A 750 20.05 -32.47 -14.34
CA PRO A 750 20.45 -33.31 -13.23
C PRO A 750 19.88 -32.88 -11.87
N GLY A 751 19.48 -33.86 -11.06
CA GLY A 751 19.06 -33.67 -9.67
C GLY A 751 17.54 -33.55 -9.48
N ARG A 752 17.12 -33.70 -8.22
CA ARG A 752 15.75 -33.51 -7.75
C ARG A 752 15.62 -32.16 -7.08
N TYR A 753 14.58 -31.42 -7.46
CA TYR A 753 14.25 -30.10 -6.94
C TYR A 753 13.15 -30.21 -5.90
N VAL A 754 13.18 -29.35 -4.88
CA VAL A 754 12.13 -29.24 -3.85
C VAL A 754 11.99 -27.81 -3.37
N ASP A 755 10.76 -27.32 -3.17
CA ASP A 755 10.50 -26.10 -2.41
C ASP A 755 10.60 -26.39 -0.91
N ILE A 756 11.74 -26.00 -0.33
CA ILE A 756 12.01 -26.32 1.07
C ILE A 756 11.15 -25.47 2.02
N VAL A 757 10.71 -24.29 1.58
CA VAL A 757 9.98 -23.34 2.41
C VAL A 757 8.51 -23.71 2.45
N ASN A 758 7.82 -23.68 1.31
CA ASN A 758 6.36 -23.84 1.28
C ASN A 758 5.92 -25.30 1.39
N ASP A 759 6.52 -26.19 0.59
CA ASP A 759 6.07 -27.58 0.49
C ASP A 759 6.54 -28.47 1.64
N VAL A 760 7.65 -28.12 2.29
CA VAL A 760 8.24 -28.90 3.38
C VAL A 760 8.05 -28.22 4.73
N ILE A 761 8.72 -27.09 5.01
CA ILE A 761 8.77 -26.51 6.36
C ILE A 761 7.44 -25.89 6.78
N ASN A 762 6.93 -24.92 6.00
CA ASN A 762 5.68 -24.21 6.30
C ASN A 762 4.53 -25.20 6.41
N ALA A 763 4.41 -26.09 5.43
CA ALA A 763 3.34 -27.07 5.42
C ALA A 763 3.46 -28.12 6.55
N THR A 764 4.66 -28.59 6.93
CA THR A 764 4.83 -29.46 8.12
C THR A 764 4.37 -28.75 9.38
N SER A 765 4.77 -27.49 9.55
CA SER A 765 4.47 -26.71 10.74
C SER A 765 2.99 -26.32 10.85
N VAL A 766 2.34 -26.03 9.72
CA VAL A 766 0.89 -25.79 9.69
C VAL A 766 0.10 -27.07 9.93
N ARG A 767 0.54 -28.22 9.40
CA ARG A 767 -0.09 -29.51 9.69
C ARG A 767 0.03 -29.90 11.14
N TRP A 768 1.15 -29.58 11.79
CA TRP A 768 1.28 -29.73 13.23
C TRP A 768 0.17 -28.97 13.97
N ALA A 769 0.01 -27.67 13.70
CA ALA A 769 -1.00 -26.86 14.36
C ALA A 769 -2.43 -27.30 14.01
N ALA A 770 -2.72 -27.56 12.74
CA ALA A 770 -4.04 -27.98 12.27
C ALA A 770 -4.46 -29.34 12.84
N ASP A 771 -3.59 -30.36 12.73
CA ASP A 771 -3.93 -31.75 13.07
C ASP A 771 -3.84 -32.01 14.58
N ARG A 772 -2.89 -31.39 15.29
CA ARG A 772 -2.62 -31.69 16.71
C ARG A 772 -3.25 -30.71 17.69
N LEU A 773 -3.45 -29.46 17.28
CA LEU A 773 -3.92 -28.40 18.19
C LEU A 773 -5.34 -27.94 17.84
N CYS A 774 -5.59 -27.55 16.59
CA CYS A 774 -6.81 -26.84 16.23
C CYS A 774 -7.98 -27.75 15.79
N GLY A 775 -7.69 -28.96 15.32
CA GLY A 775 -8.71 -29.83 14.71
C GLY A 775 -9.27 -29.26 13.40
N ILE A 776 -8.41 -28.63 12.59
CA ILE A 776 -8.78 -28.09 11.28
C ILE A 776 -8.63 -29.19 10.23
N ASP A 777 -9.72 -29.55 9.56
CA ASP A 777 -9.70 -30.50 8.46
C ASP A 777 -9.04 -29.88 7.22
N VAL A 778 -7.75 -30.17 7.03
CA VAL A 778 -6.94 -29.63 5.93
C VAL A 778 -7.32 -30.28 4.60
N LYS A 779 -7.51 -29.46 3.56
CA LYS A 779 -7.77 -29.88 2.19
C LYS A 779 -6.47 -30.30 1.52
N THR A 780 -6.41 -31.57 1.13
CA THR A 780 -5.28 -32.18 0.41
C THR A 780 -5.81 -33.08 -0.71
N LYS A 781 -4.92 -33.67 -1.52
CA LYS A 781 -5.33 -34.70 -2.49
C LYS A 781 -5.97 -35.91 -1.81
N ASP A 782 -5.47 -36.29 -0.63
CA ASP A 782 -5.98 -37.44 0.14
C ASP A 782 -7.20 -37.09 1.01
N ASN A 783 -7.43 -35.80 1.28
CA ASN A 783 -8.62 -35.30 1.96
C ASN A 783 -9.28 -34.15 1.14
N PRO A 784 -9.91 -34.46 0.01
CA PRO A 784 -10.54 -33.44 -0.83
C PRO A 784 -11.71 -32.72 -0.13
N SER A 785 -12.33 -33.37 0.87
CA SER A 785 -13.36 -32.80 1.73
C SER A 785 -12.86 -31.90 2.86
N GLY A 786 -11.55 -31.61 2.92
CA GLY A 786 -11.04 -30.58 3.83
C GLY A 786 -11.57 -29.19 3.46
N VAL A 787 -11.52 -28.25 4.40
CA VAL A 787 -12.12 -26.90 4.22
C VAL A 787 -11.10 -25.92 3.64
N TYR A 788 -9.87 -25.93 4.16
CA TYR A 788 -8.79 -25.02 3.78
C TYR A 788 -7.52 -25.77 3.42
N THR A 789 -6.79 -25.29 2.41
CA THR A 789 -5.47 -25.80 2.01
C THR A 789 -4.41 -25.44 3.04
N GLU A 790 -3.25 -26.10 2.97
CA GLU A 790 -2.10 -25.81 3.84
C GLU A 790 -1.65 -24.34 3.71
N GLN A 791 -1.66 -23.79 2.49
CA GLN A 791 -1.26 -22.41 2.24
C GLN A 791 -2.26 -21.39 2.79
N GLU A 792 -3.57 -21.66 2.70
CA GLU A 792 -4.59 -20.77 3.29
C GLU A 792 -4.50 -20.74 4.81
N ILE A 793 -4.24 -21.90 5.45
CA ILE A 793 -4.06 -21.97 6.90
C ILE A 793 -2.76 -21.27 7.30
N TYR A 794 -1.67 -21.44 6.53
CA TYR A 794 -0.43 -20.68 6.73
C TYR A 794 -0.69 -19.17 6.68
N ASP A 795 -1.35 -18.68 5.62
CA ASP A 795 -1.64 -17.27 5.42
C ASP A 795 -2.50 -16.71 6.59
N MET A 796 -3.48 -17.48 7.09
CA MET A 796 -4.26 -17.12 8.29
C MET A 796 -3.38 -16.99 9.54
N PHE A 797 -2.53 -17.99 9.83
CA PHE A 797 -1.68 -17.96 11.02
C PHE A 797 -0.57 -16.91 10.92
N ALA A 798 0.01 -16.70 9.74
CA ALA A 798 1.01 -15.67 9.46
C ALA A 798 0.43 -14.28 9.69
N LEU A 799 -0.79 -14.03 9.21
CA LEU A 799 -1.51 -12.78 9.45
C LEU A 799 -1.80 -12.54 10.93
N LEU A 800 -2.30 -13.55 11.64
CA LEU A 800 -2.57 -13.48 13.09
C LEU A 800 -1.28 -13.29 13.91
N PHE A 801 -0.16 -13.88 13.50
CA PHE A 801 1.13 -13.62 14.13
C PHE A 801 1.61 -12.19 13.83
N THR A 802 1.49 -11.73 12.58
CA THR A 802 1.93 -10.41 12.13
C THR A 802 1.27 -9.31 12.93
N ILE A 803 -0.07 -9.31 13.01
CA ILE A 803 -0.83 -8.30 13.75
C ILE A 803 -0.52 -8.30 15.25
N THR A 804 -0.13 -9.46 15.77
CA THR A 804 0.13 -9.64 17.20
C THR A 804 1.53 -9.19 17.60
N PHE A 805 2.55 -9.52 16.79
CA PHE A 805 3.95 -9.39 17.20
C PHE A 805 4.80 -8.50 16.29
N LEU A 806 4.45 -8.35 15.00
CA LEU A 806 5.33 -7.75 14.00
C LEU A 806 4.87 -6.36 13.52
N SER A 807 3.57 -6.08 13.54
CA SER A 807 2.96 -4.86 12.99
C SER A 807 3.10 -3.60 13.85
N PHE A 808 3.80 -3.67 14.98
CA PHE A 808 4.10 -2.47 15.77
C PHE A 808 4.95 -1.50 14.98
N GLY A 809 4.53 -0.23 14.96
CA GLY A 809 5.16 0.81 14.16
C GLY A 809 4.76 0.79 12.68
N ASP A 810 4.02 -0.22 12.21
CA ASP A 810 3.56 -0.33 10.83
C ASP A 810 2.22 0.41 10.64
N ASN A 811 2.21 1.72 10.83
CA ASN A 811 0.99 2.52 10.67
C ASN A 811 0.42 2.48 9.24
N GLU A 812 1.26 2.15 8.26
CA GLU A 812 0.90 2.06 6.85
C GLU A 812 -0.09 0.92 6.57
N HIS A 813 0.19 -0.28 7.10
CA HIS A 813 -0.63 -1.48 6.81
C HIS A 813 -1.56 -1.88 7.97
N LEU A 814 -1.39 -1.32 9.17
CA LEU A 814 -2.06 -1.80 10.38
C LEU A 814 -3.60 -1.79 10.28
N PHE A 815 -4.20 -0.85 9.54
CA PHE A 815 -5.65 -0.85 9.32
C PHE A 815 -6.09 -2.09 8.53
N SER A 816 -5.52 -2.30 7.34
CA SER A 816 -5.82 -3.44 6.47
C SER A 816 -5.51 -4.78 7.15
N LEU A 817 -4.38 -4.85 7.85
CA LEU A 817 -4.00 -6.02 8.64
C LEU A 817 -5.02 -6.30 9.74
N THR A 818 -5.55 -5.28 10.42
CA THR A 818 -6.58 -5.43 11.46
C THR A 818 -7.89 -5.98 10.87
N VAL A 819 -8.32 -5.45 9.73
CA VAL A 819 -9.54 -5.92 9.02
C VAL A 819 -9.36 -7.39 8.60
N ALA A 820 -8.25 -7.71 7.95
CA ALA A 820 -7.97 -9.06 7.49
C ALA A 820 -7.81 -10.05 8.67
N ALA A 821 -7.11 -9.64 9.74
CA ALA A 821 -6.91 -10.46 10.93
C ALA A 821 -8.22 -10.72 11.67
N PHE A 822 -9.15 -9.77 11.67
CA PHE A 822 -10.47 -9.97 12.25
C PHE A 822 -11.24 -11.10 11.53
N GLN A 823 -11.18 -11.15 10.20
CA GLN A 823 -11.80 -12.21 9.41
C GLN A 823 -11.11 -13.57 9.65
N ALA A 824 -9.78 -13.62 9.48
CA ALA A 824 -8.99 -14.83 9.68
C ALA A 824 -9.14 -15.39 11.11
N GLY A 825 -9.09 -14.51 12.11
CA GLY A 825 -9.25 -14.87 13.52
C GLY A 825 -10.65 -15.39 13.84
N GLY A 826 -11.70 -14.84 13.20
CA GLY A 826 -13.06 -15.35 13.33
C GLY A 826 -13.20 -16.80 12.84
N VAL A 827 -12.65 -17.08 11.65
CA VAL A 827 -12.64 -18.42 11.04
C VAL A 827 -11.89 -19.42 11.92
N VAL A 828 -10.64 -19.11 12.27
CA VAL A 828 -9.78 -20.01 13.07
C VAL A 828 -10.42 -20.30 14.44
N GLN A 829 -10.92 -19.28 15.14
CA GLN A 829 -11.56 -19.47 16.45
C GLN A 829 -12.82 -20.34 16.37
N ALA A 830 -13.63 -20.19 15.31
CA ALA A 830 -14.82 -21.00 15.13
C ALA A 830 -14.48 -22.49 14.86
N LEU A 831 -13.46 -22.76 14.03
CA LEU A 831 -12.98 -24.12 13.78
C LEU A 831 -12.45 -24.79 15.05
N VAL A 832 -11.67 -24.06 15.85
CA VAL A 832 -11.17 -24.56 17.14
C VAL A 832 -12.31 -24.80 18.13
N ALA A 833 -13.29 -23.90 18.21
CA ALA A 833 -14.46 -24.07 19.07
C ALA A 833 -15.24 -25.34 18.70
N LYS A 834 -15.42 -25.59 17.40
CA LYS A 834 -16.05 -26.82 16.89
C LYS A 834 -15.27 -28.06 17.34
N ALA A 835 -13.94 -28.07 17.16
CA ALA A 835 -13.11 -29.20 17.57
C ALA A 835 -13.15 -29.47 19.09
N ILE A 836 -13.19 -28.42 19.91
CA ILE A 836 -13.36 -28.53 21.37
C ILE A 836 -14.71 -29.17 21.70
N LEU A 837 -15.80 -28.71 21.07
CA LEU A 837 -17.15 -29.23 21.31
C LEU A 837 -17.32 -30.69 20.83
N GLU A 838 -16.56 -31.13 19.82
CA GLU A 838 -16.53 -32.55 19.40
C GLU A 838 -15.95 -33.46 20.50
N VAL A 839 -14.93 -32.98 21.20
CA VAL A 839 -14.22 -33.73 22.25
C VAL A 839 -14.92 -33.65 23.60
N ALA A 840 -15.50 -32.50 23.94
CA ALA A 840 -16.21 -32.25 25.20
C ALA A 840 -17.61 -31.64 25.00
N PRO A 841 -18.58 -32.40 24.45
CA PRO A 841 -19.90 -31.86 24.15
C PRO A 841 -20.75 -31.48 25.38
N SER A 842 -20.38 -31.95 26.58
CA SER A 842 -20.97 -31.49 27.84
C SER A 842 -20.69 -30.01 28.14
N SER A 843 -19.71 -29.40 27.48
CA SER A 843 -19.33 -27.99 27.61
C SER A 843 -20.13 -27.06 26.67
N ALA A 844 -21.10 -27.59 25.93
CA ALA A 844 -21.93 -26.82 25.00
C ALA A 844 -23.03 -26.03 25.74
N PRO A 845 -23.27 -24.74 25.38
CA PRO A 845 -24.47 -24.01 25.83
C PRO A 845 -25.75 -24.75 25.39
N ASN A 846 -26.80 -24.74 26.21
CA ASN A 846 -28.05 -25.50 26.02
C ASN A 846 -28.69 -25.41 24.62
N ALA A 847 -28.47 -24.32 23.87
CA ALA A 847 -28.96 -24.16 22.49
C ALA A 847 -28.20 -25.03 21.44
N LEU A 848 -26.90 -25.26 21.63
CA LEU A 848 -26.03 -26.04 20.72
C LEU A 848 -26.06 -27.55 20.96
N VAL A 849 -26.55 -27.97 22.14
CA VAL A 849 -26.75 -29.38 22.51
C VAL A 849 -27.68 -30.10 21.51
N SER A 850 -28.59 -29.38 20.85
CA SER A 850 -29.53 -29.95 19.85
C SER A 850 -28.89 -30.29 18.50
N VAL A 851 -27.77 -29.64 18.14
CA VAL A 851 -27.06 -29.88 16.87
C VAL A 851 -25.95 -30.92 17.07
N ALA A 852 -25.19 -30.81 18.17
CA ALA A 852 -24.12 -31.75 18.50
C ALA A 852 -24.63 -33.18 18.78
N SER A 853 -25.83 -33.31 19.34
CA SER A 853 -26.46 -34.62 19.61
C SER A 853 -26.95 -35.35 18.35
N ARG A 854 -27.11 -34.66 17.20
CA ARG A 854 -27.52 -35.29 15.94
C ARG A 854 -26.37 -35.90 15.12
N VAL A 855 -25.12 -35.58 15.45
CA VAL A 855 -23.94 -36.02 14.67
C VAL A 855 -23.22 -37.23 15.30
N ARG A 856 -23.48 -37.53 16.58
CA ARG A 856 -22.76 -38.60 17.31
C ARG A 856 -23.13 -40.04 16.92
N GLY A 857 -24.23 -40.24 16.21
CA GLY A 857 -24.89 -41.54 16.16
C GLY A 857 -24.53 -42.50 15.02
N TYR A 858 -23.78 -42.10 13.98
CA TYR A 858 -23.76 -42.95 12.77
C TYR A 858 -22.41 -43.23 12.07
N PHE A 859 -21.30 -42.54 12.37
CA PHE A 859 -20.08 -42.76 11.54
C PHE A 859 -18.69 -42.76 12.20
N TRP A 860 -18.49 -42.46 13.50
CA TRP A 860 -17.12 -42.36 14.03
C TRP A 860 -16.93 -42.93 15.45
N PRO A 861 -16.11 -43.99 15.64
CA PRO A 861 -15.65 -44.43 16.95
C PRO A 861 -14.63 -43.44 17.55
N SER A 862 -14.64 -43.33 18.87
CA SER A 862 -14.15 -42.19 19.65
C SER A 862 -12.65 -42.18 20.01
N THR A 863 -11.73 -42.69 19.18
CA THR A 863 -10.29 -42.76 19.58
C THR A 863 -9.23 -42.50 18.50
N ALA A 864 -9.54 -42.02 17.29
CA ALA A 864 -8.55 -42.01 16.19
C ALA A 864 -8.05 -40.64 15.67
N LYS A 865 -8.56 -39.48 16.12
CA LYS A 865 -8.15 -38.18 15.54
C LYS A 865 -6.93 -37.56 16.24
N PRO A 866 -5.94 -36.99 15.52
CA PRO A 866 -4.67 -36.56 16.11
C PRO A 866 -4.74 -35.44 17.16
N TYR A 867 -5.77 -34.59 17.15
CA TYR A 867 -5.98 -33.50 18.11
C TYR A 867 -6.70 -33.91 19.40
N TYR A 868 -7.32 -35.10 19.42
CA TYR A 868 -8.14 -35.54 20.55
C TYR A 868 -7.38 -35.55 21.88
N PRO A 869 -6.15 -36.10 22.00
CA PRO A 869 -5.43 -36.11 23.26
C PRO A 869 -5.23 -34.71 23.83
N PHE A 870 -4.78 -33.77 22.99
CA PHE A 870 -4.51 -32.38 23.40
C PHE A 870 -5.79 -31.65 23.83
N LEU A 871 -6.84 -31.67 22.99
CA LEU A 871 -8.10 -31.00 23.31
C LEU A 871 -8.87 -31.67 24.45
N SER A 872 -8.73 -32.99 24.65
CA SER A 872 -9.34 -33.69 25.79
C SER A 872 -8.71 -33.25 27.10
N THR A 873 -7.38 -33.17 27.16
CA THR A 873 -6.66 -32.68 28.35
C THR A 873 -7.05 -31.25 28.68
N LEU A 874 -7.12 -30.36 27.68
CA LEU A 874 -7.55 -28.98 27.88
C LEU A 874 -9.02 -28.88 28.34
N SER A 875 -9.91 -29.62 27.70
CA SER A 875 -11.35 -29.57 28.01
C SER A 875 -11.68 -30.24 29.35
N GLY A 876 -10.85 -31.18 29.80
CA GLY A 876 -11.01 -31.89 31.06
C GLY A 876 -10.94 -30.99 32.30
N THR A 877 -10.46 -29.75 32.18
CA THR A 877 -10.46 -28.79 33.29
C THR A 877 -11.83 -28.18 33.58
N GLY A 878 -12.81 -28.35 32.69
CA GLY A 878 -14.14 -27.73 32.81
C GLY A 878 -14.16 -26.22 32.56
N ARG A 879 -13.11 -25.66 31.95
CA ARG A 879 -13.03 -24.23 31.63
C ARG A 879 -14.02 -23.83 30.51
N PRO A 880 -14.48 -22.56 30.49
CA PRO A 880 -15.32 -22.07 29.40
C PRO A 880 -14.65 -22.20 28.03
N VAL A 881 -15.43 -22.56 27.00
CA VAL A 881 -14.93 -22.83 25.64
C VAL A 881 -14.15 -21.66 25.06
N ASN A 882 -14.58 -20.42 25.33
CA ASN A 882 -13.91 -19.23 24.80
C ASN A 882 -12.49 -19.06 25.37
N GLU A 883 -12.24 -19.44 26.63
CA GLU A 883 -10.90 -19.43 27.22
C GLU A 883 -10.00 -20.50 26.57
N LEU A 884 -10.56 -21.71 26.35
CA LEU A 884 -9.86 -22.80 25.70
C LEU A 884 -9.50 -22.44 24.25
N VAL A 885 -10.44 -21.85 23.50
CA VAL A 885 -10.20 -21.34 22.14
C VAL A 885 -9.04 -20.36 22.13
N ALA A 886 -9.02 -19.39 23.06
CA ALA A 886 -7.95 -18.39 23.12
C ALA A 886 -6.57 -19.05 23.28
N ASN A 887 -6.46 -20.02 24.19
CA ASN A 887 -5.22 -20.73 24.46
C ASN A 887 -4.78 -21.60 23.27
N VAL A 888 -5.69 -22.35 22.67
CA VAL A 888 -5.39 -23.20 21.50
C VAL A 888 -4.93 -22.36 20.31
N VAL A 889 -5.65 -21.28 19.98
CA VAL A 889 -5.29 -20.41 18.86
C VAL A 889 -3.94 -19.74 19.09
N SER A 890 -3.68 -19.26 20.31
CA SER A 890 -2.39 -18.65 20.63
C SER A 890 -1.22 -19.62 20.51
N LEU A 891 -1.39 -20.86 20.98
CA LEU A 891 -0.39 -21.92 20.84
C LEU A 891 -0.19 -22.30 19.37
N ALA A 892 -1.26 -22.39 18.59
CA ALA A 892 -1.19 -22.69 17.16
C ALA A 892 -0.42 -21.62 16.38
N ILE A 893 -0.70 -20.35 16.62
CA ILE A 893 0.01 -19.22 15.99
C ILE A 893 1.51 -19.26 16.33
N GLY A 894 1.87 -19.45 17.60
CA GLY A 894 3.27 -19.47 18.03
C GLY A 894 4.07 -20.71 17.61
N SER A 895 3.42 -21.88 17.54
CA SER A 895 4.06 -23.16 17.18
C SER A 895 4.01 -23.51 15.69
N SER A 896 3.31 -22.71 14.88
CA SER A 896 3.28 -22.83 13.42
C SER A 896 4.25 -21.84 12.76
N VAL A 897 3.77 -20.68 12.33
CA VAL A 897 4.49 -19.76 11.44
C VAL A 897 5.80 -19.23 12.02
N ASN A 898 5.86 -18.94 13.32
CA ASN A 898 7.10 -18.50 13.97
C ASN A 898 8.14 -19.63 14.08
N TYR A 899 7.69 -20.88 14.29
CA TYR A 899 8.56 -22.05 14.20
C TYR A 899 9.08 -22.24 12.77
N ALA A 900 8.16 -22.19 11.79
CA ALA A 900 8.48 -22.38 10.39
C ALA A 900 9.52 -21.36 9.92
N GLN A 901 9.34 -20.09 10.27
CA GLN A 901 10.30 -19.03 9.95
C GLN A 901 11.67 -19.28 10.59
N ALA A 902 11.73 -19.72 11.84
CA ALA A 902 13.00 -20.07 12.48
C ALA A 902 13.70 -21.22 11.74
N ALA A 903 12.96 -22.28 11.36
CA ALA A 903 13.50 -23.40 10.59
C ALA A 903 14.02 -22.98 9.20
N VAL A 904 13.26 -22.14 8.48
CA VAL A 904 13.68 -21.57 7.19
C VAL A 904 14.96 -20.76 7.36
N ASN A 905 15.00 -19.84 8.32
CA ASN A 905 16.17 -19.01 8.58
C ASN A 905 17.41 -19.83 8.93
N VAL A 906 17.26 -20.91 9.71
CA VAL A 906 18.38 -21.81 10.06
C VAL A 906 18.93 -22.52 8.84
N ILE A 907 18.06 -23.03 7.97
CA ILE A 907 18.46 -23.72 6.75
C ILE A 907 19.14 -22.75 5.78
N ASP A 908 18.51 -21.61 5.51
CA ASP A 908 19.05 -20.58 4.62
C ASP A 908 20.41 -20.07 5.11
N PHE A 909 20.56 -19.83 6.42
CA PHE A 909 21.81 -19.37 7.03
C PHE A 909 23.00 -20.29 6.76
N TYR A 910 22.82 -21.62 6.81
CA TYR A 910 23.92 -22.56 6.53
C TYR A 910 24.10 -22.89 5.04
N PHE A 911 23.17 -22.48 4.19
CA PHE A 911 23.35 -22.52 2.73
C PHE A 911 24.05 -21.26 2.18
N ASP A 912 24.41 -20.30 3.03
CA ASP A 912 25.35 -19.24 2.67
C ASP A 912 26.73 -19.84 2.34
N ASP A 913 27.37 -19.38 1.27
CA ASP A 913 28.68 -19.87 0.86
C ASP A 913 29.79 -19.47 1.84
N GLU A 914 29.63 -18.35 2.57
CA GLU A 914 30.54 -17.96 3.66
C GLU A 914 30.52 -18.98 4.83
N ARG A 915 29.47 -19.81 4.91
CA ARG A 915 29.26 -20.85 5.94
C ARG A 915 29.56 -22.27 5.45
N ALA A 916 30.28 -22.43 4.35
CA ALA A 916 30.63 -23.74 3.80
C ALA A 916 31.30 -24.69 4.82
N PRO A 917 32.21 -24.24 5.72
CA PRO A 917 32.81 -25.10 6.74
C PRO A 917 31.78 -25.65 7.74
N GLU A 918 30.90 -24.80 8.26
CA GLU A 918 29.82 -25.19 9.18
C GLU A 918 28.83 -26.11 8.48
N ARG A 919 28.47 -25.81 7.23
CA ARG A 919 27.61 -26.67 6.39
C ARG A 919 28.18 -28.08 6.24
N ALA A 920 29.47 -28.22 5.94
CA ALA A 920 30.12 -29.52 5.83
C ALA A 920 30.04 -30.31 7.15
N LYS A 921 30.23 -29.64 8.29
CA LYS A 921 30.11 -30.29 9.60
C LYS A 921 28.66 -30.68 9.92
N ILE A 922 27.68 -29.86 9.56
CA ILE A 922 26.26 -30.19 9.73
C ILE A 922 25.88 -31.42 8.89
N ILE A 923 26.37 -31.54 7.65
CA ILE A 923 26.15 -32.72 6.79
C ILE A 923 26.73 -33.99 7.43
N GLU A 924 27.91 -33.90 8.06
CA GLU A 924 28.50 -35.00 8.83
C GLU A 924 27.60 -35.39 10.02
N LEU A 925 27.21 -34.41 10.84
CA LEU A 925 26.39 -34.62 12.03
C LEU A 925 24.98 -35.13 11.70
N ALA A 926 24.42 -34.72 10.57
CA ALA A 926 23.11 -35.16 10.09
C ALA A 926 23.05 -36.68 9.84
N LYS A 927 24.21 -37.31 9.57
CA LYS A 927 24.33 -38.76 9.34
C LYS A 927 24.67 -39.54 10.59
N ALA A 928 25.07 -38.87 11.68
CA ALA A 928 25.40 -39.48 12.95
C ALA A 928 24.13 -39.81 13.79
N SER A 929 24.26 -40.76 14.71
CA SER A 929 23.15 -41.24 15.56
C SER A 929 23.44 -41.16 17.06
N ASP A 930 24.61 -40.68 17.48
CA ASP A 930 24.97 -40.55 18.90
C ASP A 930 24.50 -39.23 19.52
N ASP A 931 24.39 -39.23 20.85
CA ASP A 931 23.87 -38.08 21.61
C ASP A 931 24.77 -36.85 21.51
N LYS A 932 26.09 -37.05 21.46
CA LYS A 932 27.05 -35.94 21.38
C LYS A 932 26.93 -35.20 20.04
N SER A 933 26.81 -35.95 18.95
CA SER A 933 26.57 -35.38 17.61
C SER A 933 25.21 -34.69 17.53
N THR A 934 24.18 -35.26 18.16
CA THR A 934 22.84 -34.67 18.22
C THR A 934 22.84 -33.34 18.97
N GLU A 935 23.52 -33.27 20.11
CA GLU A 935 23.63 -32.03 20.89
C GLU A 935 24.46 -30.97 20.15
N LEU A 936 25.54 -31.37 19.47
CA LEU A 936 26.33 -30.44 18.66
C LEU A 936 25.51 -29.87 17.48
N LEU A 937 24.66 -30.69 16.84
CA LEU A 937 23.75 -30.24 15.80
C LEU A 937 22.73 -29.22 16.34
N ARG A 938 22.20 -29.46 17.55
CA ARG A 938 21.33 -28.47 18.23
C ARG A 938 22.07 -27.17 18.53
N GLY A 939 23.35 -27.25 18.90
CA GLY A 939 24.21 -26.08 19.03
C GLY A 939 24.27 -25.22 17.76
N TYR A 940 24.42 -25.85 16.59
CA TYR A 940 24.35 -25.14 15.30
C TYR A 940 22.97 -24.50 15.06
N VAL A 941 21.87 -25.18 15.42
CA VAL A 941 20.53 -24.59 15.34
C VAL A 941 20.42 -23.34 16.21
N ARG A 942 20.88 -23.38 17.47
CA ARG A 942 20.88 -22.23 18.38
C ARG A 942 21.68 -21.06 17.83
N GLU A 943 22.87 -21.31 17.29
CA GLU A 943 23.72 -20.26 16.72
C GLU A 943 23.08 -19.58 15.49
N ALA A 944 22.43 -20.35 14.61
CA ALA A 944 21.72 -19.77 13.48
C ALA A 944 20.49 -18.97 13.92
N MET A 945 19.68 -19.48 14.86
CA MET A 945 18.55 -18.74 15.43
C MET A 945 19.01 -17.47 16.17
N ARG A 946 20.20 -17.48 16.77
CA ARG A 946 20.80 -16.32 17.44
C ARG A 946 21.19 -15.23 16.43
N LEU A 947 21.83 -15.62 15.33
CA LEU A 947 22.42 -14.70 14.36
C LEU A 947 21.40 -14.22 13.30
N ASN A 948 20.42 -15.04 12.96
CA ASN A 948 19.33 -14.76 12.02
C ASN A 948 17.96 -15.15 12.63
N PRO A 949 17.51 -14.45 13.68
CA PRO A 949 16.32 -14.85 14.43
C PRO A 949 15.03 -14.66 13.63
N GLN A 950 14.01 -15.46 13.94
CA GLN A 950 12.66 -15.37 13.35
C GLN A 950 11.93 -14.06 13.71
N TYR A 951 12.35 -13.38 14.77
CA TYR A 951 11.94 -12.01 15.09
C TYR A 951 13.16 -11.26 15.64
N THR A 952 13.26 -9.96 15.40
CA THR A 952 14.46 -9.19 15.78
C THR A 952 14.37 -8.53 17.14
N GLY A 953 13.16 -8.19 17.57
CA GLY A 953 12.88 -7.64 18.88
C GLY A 953 11.40 -7.69 19.24
N LEU A 954 11.08 -7.29 20.47
CA LEU A 954 9.74 -7.37 21.05
C LEU A 954 9.45 -6.10 21.86
N TYR A 955 8.23 -5.55 21.75
CA TYR A 955 7.88 -4.30 22.45
C TYR A 955 7.37 -4.51 23.87
N ARG A 956 7.66 -3.56 24.75
CA ARG A 956 7.05 -3.40 26.08
C ARG A 956 6.62 -1.95 26.29
N ASP A 957 5.58 -1.75 27.08
CA ASP A 957 5.16 -0.44 27.55
C ASP A 957 5.47 -0.33 29.04
N ALA A 958 6.21 0.72 29.43
CA ALA A 958 6.46 1.02 30.83
C ALA A 958 5.18 1.61 31.45
N VAL A 959 4.72 1.06 32.58
CA VAL A 959 3.53 1.56 33.29
C VAL A 959 3.86 2.36 34.55
N VAL A 960 5.14 2.42 34.91
CA VAL A 960 5.66 3.23 36.01
C VAL A 960 6.97 3.92 35.61
N ASP A 961 7.31 5.00 36.31
CA ASP A 961 8.63 5.61 36.23
C ASP A 961 9.67 4.68 36.89
N THR A 962 10.74 4.36 36.17
CA THR A 962 11.80 3.50 36.69
C THR A 962 13.12 3.67 35.92
N VAL A 963 14.15 2.93 36.33
CA VAL A 963 15.46 2.92 35.70
C VAL A 963 15.86 1.48 35.39
N ILE A 964 16.15 1.21 34.13
CA ILE A 964 16.49 -0.13 33.63
C ILE A 964 18.02 -0.27 33.61
N PRO A 965 18.61 -1.18 34.42
CA PRO A 965 20.04 -1.48 34.33
C PRO A 965 20.36 -2.12 32.96
N GLN A 966 21.37 -1.60 32.27
CA GLN A 966 21.76 -2.10 30.94
C GLN A 966 22.92 -3.10 30.99
N GLY A 967 23.56 -3.28 32.14
CA GLY A 967 24.74 -4.14 32.31
C GLY A 967 26.05 -3.36 32.45
N PRO A 968 27.17 -4.06 32.68
CA PRO A 968 28.45 -3.43 32.98
C PRO A 968 28.92 -2.48 31.88
N GLY A 969 29.35 -1.27 32.25
CA GLY A 969 29.90 -0.28 31.32
C GLY A 969 28.85 0.50 30.50
N LEU A 970 27.56 0.27 30.74
CA LEU A 970 26.46 1.00 30.11
C LEU A 970 25.68 1.79 31.16
N GLU A 971 25.34 3.03 30.82
CA GLU A 971 24.52 3.88 31.70
C GLU A 971 23.11 3.28 31.86
N PRO A 972 22.54 3.30 33.08
CA PRO A 972 21.16 2.88 33.30
C PRO A 972 20.17 3.74 32.48
N LEU A 973 19.18 3.08 31.88
CA LEU A 973 18.20 3.74 31.03
C LEU A 973 17.00 4.19 31.87
N ALA A 974 16.84 5.50 32.06
CA ALA A 974 15.64 6.05 32.69
C ALA A 974 14.42 5.92 31.77
N VAL A 975 13.30 5.43 32.29
CA VAL A 975 12.02 5.26 31.59
C VAL A 975 10.88 5.83 32.43
N LYS A 976 9.87 6.40 31.75
CA LYS A 976 8.67 6.98 32.36
C LYS A 976 7.46 6.12 32.05
N ALA A 977 6.42 6.21 32.87
CA ALA A 977 5.12 5.64 32.54
C ALA A 977 4.63 6.17 31.18
N GLY A 978 4.24 5.27 30.28
CA GLY A 978 3.85 5.54 28.90
C GLY A 978 4.99 5.45 27.88
N ASP A 979 6.25 5.32 28.31
CA ASP A 979 7.36 5.06 27.37
C ASP A 979 7.23 3.67 26.75
N ARG A 980 7.41 3.62 25.43
CA ARG A 980 7.55 2.37 24.69
C ARG A 980 9.00 1.93 24.67
N ILE A 981 9.22 0.63 24.84
CA ILE A 981 10.53 0.00 24.87
C ILE A 981 10.61 -1.03 23.74
N TRP A 982 11.67 -0.95 22.95
CA TRP A 982 12.04 -1.98 21.97
C TRP A 982 13.16 -2.85 22.53
N ALA A 983 12.83 -4.11 22.88
CA ALA A 983 13.83 -5.08 23.30
C ALA A 983 14.45 -5.74 22.07
N SER A 984 15.65 -5.29 21.68
CA SER A 984 16.37 -5.83 20.53
C SER A 984 17.06 -7.14 20.90
N PHE A 985 16.36 -8.25 20.70
CA PHE A 985 16.91 -9.59 20.91
C PHE A 985 18.09 -9.87 19.97
N LYS A 986 18.04 -9.38 18.72
CA LYS A 986 19.12 -9.55 17.76
C LYS A 986 20.40 -8.82 18.21
N ASN A 987 20.29 -7.58 18.67
CA ASN A 987 21.46 -6.83 19.16
C ASN A 987 22.01 -7.44 20.46
N ALA A 988 21.14 -7.84 21.40
CA ALA A 988 21.56 -8.52 22.64
C ALA A 988 22.29 -9.84 22.38
N HIS A 989 21.83 -10.62 21.41
CA HIS A 989 22.50 -11.84 20.97
C HIS A 989 23.84 -11.60 20.26
N ARG A 990 24.11 -10.38 19.79
CA ARG A 990 25.36 -9.95 19.16
C ARG A 990 26.24 -9.11 20.10
N ASN A 991 25.85 -8.97 21.37
CA ASN A 991 26.62 -8.21 22.36
C ASN A 991 27.89 -8.97 22.78
N PRO A 992 29.11 -8.43 22.56
CA PRO A 992 30.35 -9.12 22.90
C PRO A 992 30.55 -9.36 24.40
N ALA A 993 29.90 -8.58 25.27
CA ALA A 993 29.97 -8.77 26.72
C ALA A 993 29.23 -10.04 27.18
N GLU A 994 28.21 -10.46 26.42
CA GLU A 994 27.37 -11.62 26.74
C GLU A 994 27.70 -12.82 25.84
N PHE A 995 28.18 -12.56 24.62
CA PHE A 995 28.63 -13.55 23.64
C PHE A 995 30.04 -13.19 23.14
N PRO A 996 31.12 -13.76 23.74
CA PRO A 996 32.47 -13.60 23.23
C PRO A 996 32.56 -14.05 21.76
N ASP A 997 33.22 -13.28 20.90
CA ASP A 997 33.21 -13.45 19.43
C ASP A 997 31.78 -13.54 18.85
N PRO A 998 30.95 -12.48 18.98
CA PRO A 998 29.51 -12.58 18.84
C PRO A 998 29.03 -12.94 17.43
N LEU A 999 29.82 -12.73 16.38
CA LEU A 999 29.44 -13.07 14.99
C LEU A 999 29.91 -14.47 14.55
N LYS A 1000 30.82 -15.09 15.32
CA LYS A 1000 31.33 -16.43 15.05
C LYS A 1000 30.30 -17.46 15.50
N VAL A 1001 30.08 -18.48 14.66
CA VAL A 1001 29.27 -19.65 15.04
C VAL A 1001 30.10 -20.51 15.97
N ASP A 1002 29.61 -20.64 17.21
CA ASP A 1002 30.16 -21.56 18.20
C ASP A 1002 29.02 -22.45 18.73
N PRO A 1003 28.87 -23.68 18.20
CA PRO A 1003 27.81 -24.60 18.60
C PRO A 1003 28.06 -25.23 19.97
N THR A 1004 29.18 -24.92 20.64
CA THR A 1004 29.55 -25.51 21.94
C THR A 1004 29.14 -24.67 23.14
N ARG A 1005 28.60 -23.46 22.90
CA ARG A 1005 28.11 -22.60 24.00
C ARG A 1005 27.00 -23.30 24.78
N PRO A 1006 26.94 -23.12 26.12
CA PRO A 1006 25.93 -23.76 26.94
C PRO A 1006 24.53 -23.28 26.55
N GLN A 1007 23.55 -24.20 26.57
CA GLN A 1007 22.16 -23.90 26.23
C GLN A 1007 21.58 -22.71 27.03
N SER A 1008 22.00 -22.53 28.29
CA SER A 1008 21.56 -21.45 29.17
C SER A 1008 22.03 -20.05 28.73
N ALA A 1009 22.98 -19.94 27.81
CA ALA A 1009 23.42 -18.65 27.25
C ALA A 1009 22.36 -18.02 26.33
N TYR A 1010 21.48 -18.83 25.73
CA TYR A 1010 20.58 -18.39 24.67
C TYR A 1010 19.21 -17.93 25.19
N ASN A 1011 18.63 -16.90 24.57
CA ASN A 1011 17.27 -16.42 24.85
C ASN A 1011 16.47 -16.27 23.54
N LEU A 1012 16.29 -17.40 22.82
CA LEU A 1012 15.82 -17.42 21.42
C LEU A 1012 14.33 -17.08 21.22
N ASN A 1013 13.49 -17.30 22.24
CA ASN A 1013 12.04 -17.13 22.16
C ASN A 1013 11.51 -16.45 23.43
N GLY A 1014 11.97 -15.24 23.69
CA GLY A 1014 11.66 -14.45 24.86
C GLY A 1014 12.52 -14.84 26.07
N THR A 1015 12.22 -14.25 27.22
CA THR A 1015 12.91 -14.53 28.47
C THR A 1015 11.97 -14.27 29.65
N GLY A 1016 12.25 -14.91 30.79
CA GLY A 1016 11.57 -14.60 32.04
C GLY A 1016 10.09 -14.97 32.10
N TYR A 1017 9.29 -14.10 32.73
CA TYR A 1017 7.83 -14.21 32.81
C TYR A 1017 7.21 -14.52 31.44
N HIS A 1018 7.65 -13.77 30.41
CA HIS A 1018 7.16 -13.85 29.04
C HIS A 1018 7.87 -14.90 28.16
N GLN A 1019 8.68 -15.80 28.73
CA GLN A 1019 9.38 -16.82 27.95
C GLN A 1019 8.39 -17.77 27.27
N CYS A 1020 8.61 -18.00 25.97
CA CYS A 1020 7.78 -18.91 25.19
C CYS A 1020 7.88 -20.34 25.73
N PRO A 1021 6.74 -21.00 26.01
CA PRO A 1021 6.73 -22.39 26.51
C PRO A 1021 7.27 -23.41 25.49
N GLY A 1022 7.29 -23.06 24.20
CA GLY A 1022 7.71 -23.94 23.10
C GLY A 1022 9.19 -23.88 22.72
N VAL A 1023 10.04 -23.13 23.44
CA VAL A 1023 11.44 -22.90 23.03
C VAL A 1023 12.25 -24.20 22.86
N THR A 1024 12.19 -25.09 23.85
CA THR A 1024 12.89 -26.38 23.81
C THR A 1024 12.33 -27.29 22.72
N TYR A 1025 11.01 -27.25 22.54
CA TYR A 1025 10.35 -27.98 21.46
C TYR A 1025 10.84 -27.50 20.09
N ALA A 1026 10.89 -26.20 19.86
CA ALA A 1026 11.31 -25.62 18.60
C ALA A 1026 12.77 -25.97 18.27
N GLU A 1027 13.69 -25.76 19.21
CA GLU A 1027 15.11 -26.11 19.04
C GLU A 1027 15.28 -27.57 18.61
N GLN A 1028 14.63 -28.48 19.32
CA GLN A 1028 14.82 -29.90 19.11
C GLN A 1028 14.17 -30.42 17.82
N THR A 1029 12.98 -29.94 17.45
CA THR A 1029 12.33 -30.40 16.22
C THR A 1029 12.90 -29.69 14.98
N ILE A 1030 13.42 -28.46 15.09
CA ILE A 1030 14.19 -27.82 14.01
C ILE A 1030 15.44 -28.65 13.71
N ALA A 1031 16.16 -29.11 14.73
CA ALA A 1031 17.33 -29.97 14.54
C ALA A 1031 16.98 -31.26 13.76
N GLU A 1032 15.79 -31.82 13.96
CA GLU A 1032 15.31 -32.97 13.17
C GLU A 1032 15.06 -32.62 11.70
N THR A 1033 14.48 -31.45 11.43
CA THR A 1033 14.28 -30.97 10.07
C THR A 1033 15.62 -30.71 9.37
N VAL A 1034 16.56 -30.03 10.05
CA VAL A 1034 17.94 -29.81 9.58
C VAL A 1034 18.62 -31.16 9.28
N LYS A 1035 18.48 -32.14 10.18
CA LYS A 1035 19.03 -33.48 9.99
C LYS A 1035 18.51 -34.13 8.70
N VAL A 1036 17.20 -34.05 8.43
CA VAL A 1036 16.61 -34.60 7.20
C VAL A 1036 17.18 -33.89 5.97
N VAL A 1037 17.17 -32.55 5.95
CA VAL A 1037 17.57 -31.76 4.77
C VAL A 1037 19.06 -31.93 4.44
N PHE A 1038 19.94 -31.82 5.44
CA PHE A 1038 21.39 -31.94 5.23
C PHE A 1038 21.88 -33.40 5.10
N SER A 1039 21.01 -34.39 5.31
CA SER A 1039 21.31 -35.79 4.98
C SER A 1039 21.13 -36.13 3.50
N LEU A 1040 20.43 -35.28 2.74
CA LEU A 1040 20.22 -35.45 1.30
C LEU A 1040 21.57 -35.40 0.56
N LYS A 1041 21.74 -36.30 -0.41
CA LYS A 1041 22.98 -36.47 -1.16
C LYS A 1041 23.25 -35.25 -2.03
N ASN A 1042 24.43 -34.65 -1.91
CA ASN A 1042 24.88 -33.48 -2.68
C ASN A 1042 23.87 -32.31 -2.65
N ILE A 1043 23.22 -32.09 -1.50
CA ILE A 1043 22.27 -31.01 -1.30
C ILE A 1043 22.91 -29.63 -1.54
N ARG A 1044 22.24 -28.80 -2.33
CA ARG A 1044 22.68 -27.46 -2.74
C ARG A 1044 21.48 -26.57 -3.05
N ARG A 1045 21.69 -25.25 -3.15
CA ARG A 1045 20.66 -24.32 -3.68
C ARG A 1045 20.43 -24.60 -5.16
N ALA A 1046 19.21 -24.37 -5.65
CA ALA A 1046 18.96 -24.26 -7.08
C ALA A 1046 19.71 -23.05 -7.67
N ASP A 1047 20.06 -23.11 -8.95
CA ASP A 1047 20.76 -22.02 -9.62
C ASP A 1047 19.89 -20.76 -9.74
N GLY A 1048 20.53 -19.59 -9.70
CA GLY A 1048 19.88 -18.29 -9.83
C GLY A 1048 19.02 -17.88 -8.63
N ASN A 1049 18.06 -16.98 -8.87
CA ASN A 1049 17.21 -16.41 -7.81
C ASN A 1049 16.30 -17.46 -7.15
N ALA A 1050 15.98 -18.55 -7.84
CA ALA A 1050 15.04 -19.55 -7.36
C ALA A 1050 15.59 -20.34 -6.14
N GLY A 1051 16.92 -20.41 -5.98
CA GLY A 1051 17.56 -21.04 -4.82
C GLY A 1051 17.83 -20.12 -3.63
N ARG A 1052 17.36 -18.87 -3.67
CA ARG A 1052 17.61 -17.85 -2.63
C ARG A 1052 16.29 -17.27 -2.13
N LEU A 1053 16.25 -16.89 -0.85
CA LEU A 1053 15.13 -16.13 -0.32
C LEU A 1053 15.15 -14.71 -0.92
N GLY A 1054 14.10 -14.34 -1.65
CA GLY A 1054 13.94 -12.97 -2.14
C GLY A 1054 13.68 -12.02 -0.98
N GLY A 1055 14.61 -11.10 -0.70
CA GLY A 1055 14.50 -10.16 0.41
C GLY A 1055 15.75 -9.29 0.61
N PHE A 1056 15.68 -8.40 1.60
CA PHE A 1056 16.73 -7.47 1.99
C PHE A 1056 16.61 -7.13 3.48
N THR A 1057 17.54 -6.34 4.02
CA THR A 1057 17.50 -5.89 5.41
C THR A 1057 17.14 -4.40 5.53
N VAL A 1058 16.42 -4.06 6.58
CA VAL A 1058 16.10 -2.68 6.99
C VAL A 1058 16.48 -2.46 8.45
N ILE A 1059 16.66 -1.21 8.87
CA ILE A 1059 16.85 -0.87 10.27
C ILE A 1059 15.49 -0.49 10.87
N LYS A 1060 15.00 -1.29 11.83
CA LYS A 1060 13.80 -1.00 12.64
C LYS A 1060 14.23 -0.78 14.09
N ASP A 1061 13.99 0.41 14.63
CA ASP A 1061 14.38 0.78 16.01
C ASP A 1061 15.83 0.35 16.35
N GLU A 1062 16.80 0.83 15.56
CA GLU A 1062 18.23 0.49 15.68
C GLU A 1062 18.58 -0.99 15.46
N THR A 1063 17.65 -1.80 14.93
CA THR A 1063 17.82 -3.24 14.78
C THR A 1063 17.64 -3.68 13.33
N GLU A 1064 18.68 -4.29 12.77
CA GLU A 1064 18.65 -4.90 11.43
C GLU A 1064 17.59 -6.00 11.35
N THR A 1065 16.61 -5.85 10.47
CA THR A 1065 15.45 -6.72 10.33
C THR A 1065 15.28 -7.17 8.88
N ASN A 1066 15.03 -8.46 8.67
CA ASN A 1066 14.82 -9.01 7.33
C ASN A 1066 13.41 -8.66 6.84
N VAL A 1067 13.32 -8.26 5.59
CA VAL A 1067 12.07 -8.05 4.85
C VAL A 1067 12.15 -8.89 3.59
N TYR A 1068 11.08 -9.62 3.29
CA TYR A 1068 11.01 -10.53 2.15
C TYR A 1068 10.11 -9.97 1.06
N LEU A 1069 10.37 -10.38 -0.18
CA LEU A 1069 9.63 -10.00 -1.36
C LEU A 1069 8.82 -11.19 -1.86
N LYS A 1070 7.50 -11.02 -1.99
CA LYS A 1070 6.64 -12.00 -2.65
C LYS A 1070 6.85 -11.96 -4.18
N PRO A 1071 6.55 -13.05 -4.92
CA PRO A 1071 6.68 -13.09 -6.38
C PRO A 1071 5.93 -11.96 -7.11
N ASN A 1072 4.85 -11.45 -6.51
CA ASN A 1072 4.06 -10.36 -7.08
C ASN A 1072 4.61 -8.96 -6.76
N GLY A 1073 5.69 -8.82 -5.98
CA GLY A 1073 6.31 -7.55 -5.60
C GLY A 1073 5.95 -7.01 -4.22
N ILE A 1074 5.04 -7.67 -3.49
CA ILE A 1074 4.61 -7.22 -2.15
C ILE A 1074 5.68 -7.54 -1.10
N LEU A 1075 6.00 -6.56 -0.24
CA LEU A 1075 6.87 -6.76 0.92
C LEU A 1075 6.15 -7.49 2.05
N THR A 1076 6.87 -8.36 2.77
CA THR A 1076 6.32 -9.15 3.87
C THR A 1076 7.39 -9.53 4.89
N SER A 1077 6.97 -9.86 6.11
CA SER A 1077 7.87 -10.41 7.14
C SER A 1077 8.15 -11.90 6.98
N TRP A 1078 7.47 -12.58 6.04
CA TRP A 1078 7.52 -14.03 5.87
C TRP A 1078 8.28 -14.43 4.59
N PRO A 1079 9.25 -15.35 4.66
CA PRO A 1079 10.01 -15.77 3.49
C PRO A 1079 9.12 -16.43 2.42
N GLY A 1080 9.44 -16.18 1.14
CA GLY A 1080 8.86 -16.87 -0.01
C GLY A 1080 9.55 -18.20 -0.31
N SER A 1081 9.25 -18.79 -1.47
CA SER A 1081 9.85 -20.05 -1.92
C SER A 1081 11.38 -20.01 -1.97
N MET A 1082 12.01 -21.14 -1.67
CA MET A 1082 13.43 -21.40 -1.92
C MET A 1082 13.59 -22.83 -2.40
N TYR A 1083 14.17 -22.99 -3.58
CA TYR A 1083 14.36 -24.31 -4.18
C TYR A 1083 15.74 -24.88 -3.86
N LEU A 1084 15.77 -26.10 -3.36
CA LEU A 1084 16.99 -26.88 -3.15
C LEU A 1084 17.07 -28.01 -4.16
N VAL A 1085 18.29 -28.43 -4.48
CA VAL A 1085 18.59 -29.53 -5.41
C VAL A 1085 19.42 -30.59 -4.69
N TYR A 1086 19.06 -31.86 -4.88
CA TYR A 1086 19.82 -33.00 -4.36
C TYR A 1086 19.86 -34.13 -5.38
N ASP A 1087 20.84 -35.03 -5.23
CA ASP A 1087 21.03 -36.14 -6.15
C ASP A 1087 20.28 -37.40 -5.66
N ASP A 1088 19.91 -38.27 -6.59
CA ASP A 1088 19.33 -39.57 -6.25
C ASP A 1088 20.29 -40.41 -5.40
N ALA A 1089 19.72 -41.12 -4.42
CA ALA A 1089 20.44 -41.91 -3.43
C ALA A 1089 21.47 -42.85 -4.05
#